data_AF-W1VZ62-F1
#
_entry.id   AF-W1VZ62-F1
#
_cell.length_a   1.000
_cell.length_b   1.000
_cell.length_c   1.000
_cell.angle_alpha   90.00
_cell.angle_beta   90.00
_cell.angle_gamma   90.00
#
_symmetry.space_group_name_H-M   'P 1'
#
loop_
_entity.id
_entity.type
_entity.pdbx_description
1 polymer ?
#
loop_
_entity_poly.entity_id
_entity_poly.type
_entity_poly.pdbx_seq_one_letter_code
_entity_poly.pdbx_strand_id
1 'polypeptide(L)'
;MNIRKLKKLKKNPKLFFNDMMKKRKSKVTNIKKLNGSYNIVVFSSDDEHKTSNYNFIKNIRDDENINVIHVNLFNKNDFIFLSSLLKYENTLFLWHDDYIDSDFLQKADEILNSKNKGYADTIIIPNSKLSEIPFIKSTSDAISSHYELKEYNRIVNKYFVANSIYGMIIPSILIKKHLVYHENAHKKFIFNGFIFLLEILEECENKYTIRFEKKLHYLNNRMSSIPFKGQSWCDRSIFCDDFISLVKGIELILEHSTSDNIKISVKRSFFNLLLTYIKSGLTNHSLLDIMSNDEKNKFKHYLNYALNLIGDDCISSFNISCAETIKIGCLKKLGIEKQSKYCDLLQLDKDKDEVLLRYYSSCEVSAEIRIDNKEVIPIEFKTICHNLFSDVFFYEQRMWLWLTKQPHKKPIKIKISNRHKEIRDFRRKVEANITFDKIQSQYNAMHPKFKYARKYSGCWLLMDRDNQADDNAEHLYRYINQNRPDISIFFVLLKDSHDWVRLEKEGFKLLAFGSREHEAALESCDKIISSHAAQFVTDYFKDKRMLWKKFIFLQHGIIHNDQSTLFRPDWKKIDIFLTSGVDEYNSLAGEKTTYKFTKKEVKLTGLPRHDSLLKKDIDEENIILVMPTWRPNLLGKVTSGTSRELLPDFQNSEYAKAWTELLSSASLYNLIKNEGYRIIFFPHANMQPYISEFNLPEHISIQSHYDGSIQSLFKRSKIMITDYSSVAFEMAYLNKPVCYYQFDEKQFFTKGHYNKGYFDYRSSGFGPVFNTVEGVLEFLHNIIKGRYPNSDIYEKRAANFFPYRDGKCCERVLDTIIKLEQPRVTQCSTDYLKWAAHAYKTGDYISARSRYEKYFINHNDSWATYNGKHLFNYMVSLISLGDFNIALNLLNTGRISVYKKKYLKYRINVLLSLISLTPLNIKETINNKTIKDITWYCSDSMDSCFSTRNKLFLHESSRRLRLLEKNKAYEDVVVMYKSLSDNEKHDIINKSIYIRTLYHLKKWKLLLDNINSNDIFTGQTGINIYMAAYFFAIRSSKSKVPDLNKYVKYLLSDTLDNQYVDEIFMYLLYHNENEIIDLYYQTHSSEINTKSVLLYFKHLIKVKKYEQAYALSKKINITEIDDESLFFIAEFYIIYEDYDLAMLYIKHIRLRLLLNKSSDVYKRIDYLMSLIP
;
A
#
# COMPACT_ATOMS: atom_id res chain seq x y z
N MET A 1 -3.28 -2.73 47.59
CA MET A 1 -2.30 -3.75 48.07
C MET A 1 -2.07 -3.53 49.56
N ASN A 2 -2.17 -4.56 50.42
CA ASN A 2 -2.21 -4.42 51.88
C ASN A 2 -0.87 -3.85 52.46
N ILE A 3 -0.92 -2.83 53.33
CA ILE A 3 0.24 -2.06 53.84
C ILE A 3 1.33 -2.97 54.47
N ARG A 4 0.93 -4.08 55.10
CA ARG A 4 1.86 -5.08 55.65
C ARG A 4 2.72 -5.76 54.57
N LYS A 5 2.18 -5.97 53.36
CA LYS A 5 2.91 -6.57 52.23
C LYS A 5 3.98 -5.62 51.68
N LEU A 6 3.67 -4.33 51.62
CA LEU A 6 4.62 -3.27 51.23
C LEU A 6 5.77 -3.15 52.22
N LYS A 7 5.47 -3.18 53.53
CA LYS A 7 6.52 -3.19 54.56
C LYS A 7 7.40 -4.45 54.49
N LYS A 8 6.82 -5.63 54.22
CA LYS A 8 7.57 -6.89 54.08
C LYS A 8 8.45 -6.92 52.83
N LEU A 9 7.97 -6.41 51.70
CA LEU A 9 8.76 -6.25 50.47
C LEU A 9 9.95 -5.30 50.67
N LYS A 10 9.75 -4.18 51.38
CA LYS A 10 10.80 -3.19 51.65
C LYS A 10 11.85 -3.69 52.66
N LYS A 11 11.44 -4.50 53.63
CA LYS A 11 12.30 -4.94 54.76
C LYS A 11 13.04 -6.26 54.48
N ASN A 12 12.43 -7.19 53.74
CA ASN A 12 13.09 -8.44 53.36
C ASN A 12 12.52 -8.99 52.03
N PRO A 13 13.04 -8.50 50.88
CA PRO A 13 12.52 -8.84 49.55
C PRO A 13 12.57 -10.35 49.29
N LYS A 14 13.67 -11.02 49.66
CA LYS A 14 13.83 -12.47 49.52
C LYS A 14 12.72 -13.23 50.24
N LEU A 15 12.42 -12.88 51.50
CA LEU A 15 11.36 -13.53 52.27
C LEU A 15 9.96 -13.24 51.70
N PHE A 16 9.72 -12.04 51.18
CA PHE A 16 8.46 -11.68 50.52
C PHE A 16 8.24 -12.52 49.26
N PHE A 17 9.24 -12.62 48.39
CA PHE A 17 9.16 -13.44 47.19
C PHE A 17 9.09 -14.93 47.54
N ASN A 18 9.78 -15.39 48.59
CA ASN A 18 9.74 -16.78 49.03
C ASN A 18 8.37 -17.16 49.62
N ASP A 19 7.74 -16.29 50.42
CA ASP A 19 6.36 -16.46 50.90
C ASP A 19 5.34 -16.40 49.77
N MET A 20 5.56 -15.53 48.79
CA MET A 20 4.71 -15.44 47.60
C MET A 20 4.82 -16.71 46.76
N MET A 21 6.03 -17.25 46.59
CA MET A 21 6.31 -18.53 45.94
C MET A 21 5.72 -19.70 46.72
N LYS A 22 5.84 -19.72 48.06
CA LYS A 22 5.19 -20.72 48.93
C LYS A 22 3.67 -20.65 48.85
N LYS A 23 3.07 -19.46 48.84
CA LYS A 23 1.61 -19.28 48.66
C LYS A 23 1.14 -19.63 47.25
N ARG A 24 1.95 -19.42 46.23
CA ARG A 24 1.67 -19.90 44.87
C ARG A 24 1.74 -21.42 44.81
N LYS A 25 2.78 -22.04 45.38
CA LYS A 25 2.90 -23.50 45.50
C LYS A 25 1.74 -24.12 46.31
N SER A 26 1.34 -23.53 47.43
CA SER A 26 0.23 -24.02 48.26
C SER A 26 -1.15 -23.85 47.63
N LYS A 27 -1.30 -22.97 46.63
CA LYS A 27 -2.52 -22.85 45.81
C LYS A 27 -2.58 -23.89 44.70
N VAL A 28 -1.43 -24.39 44.25
CA VAL A 28 -1.32 -25.42 43.20
C VAL A 28 -1.59 -26.82 43.75
N THR A 29 -1.41 -27.05 45.06
CA THR A 29 -1.58 -28.37 45.70
C THR A 29 -3.01 -28.70 46.16
N ASN A 30 -3.98 -27.76 46.09
CA ASN A 30 -5.39 -28.00 46.39
C ASN A 30 -6.23 -27.92 45.11
N ILE A 31 -6.07 -28.89 44.22
CA ILE A 31 -6.98 -29.07 43.10
C ILE A 31 -8.29 -29.63 43.69
N LYS A 32 -9.39 -28.86 43.59
CA LYS A 32 -10.71 -29.42 43.89
C LYS A 32 -11.01 -30.52 42.88
N LYS A 33 -11.60 -31.62 43.34
CA LYS A 33 -12.04 -32.73 42.47
C LYS A 33 -12.90 -32.18 41.33
N LEU A 34 -12.50 -32.45 40.09
CA LEU A 34 -13.27 -32.09 38.90
C LEU A 34 -14.54 -32.96 38.84
N ASN A 35 -15.67 -32.37 38.46
CA ASN A 35 -16.93 -33.09 38.32
C ASN A 35 -17.04 -33.78 36.94
N GLY A 36 -16.37 -33.25 35.91
CA GLY A 36 -16.26 -33.85 34.58
C GLY A 36 -14.86 -34.37 34.26
N SER A 37 -14.75 -35.05 33.12
CA SER A 37 -13.49 -35.62 32.62
C SER A 37 -13.03 -34.93 31.32
N TYR A 38 -11.72 -34.76 31.14
CA TYR A 38 -11.13 -33.93 30.08
C TYR A 38 -9.94 -34.59 29.38
N ASN A 39 -9.90 -34.53 28.05
CA ASN A 39 -8.68 -34.79 27.29
C ASN A 39 -7.85 -33.50 27.17
N ILE A 40 -6.53 -33.59 27.32
CA ILE A 40 -5.59 -32.49 27.05
C ILE A 40 -4.64 -32.94 25.96
N VAL A 41 -4.78 -32.36 24.77
CA VAL A 41 -3.94 -32.67 23.60
C VAL A 41 -2.86 -31.60 23.49
N VAL A 42 -1.60 -32.01 23.55
CA VAL A 42 -0.43 -31.12 23.52
C VAL A 42 0.37 -31.35 22.25
N PHE A 43 0.45 -30.32 21.41
CA PHE A 43 1.17 -30.37 20.14
C PHE A 43 2.61 -29.86 20.24
N SER A 44 3.53 -30.50 19.48
CA SER A 44 4.93 -30.06 19.32
C SER A 44 5.43 -30.16 17.87
N SER A 45 6.47 -29.38 17.56
CA SER A 45 7.16 -29.36 16.26
C SER A 45 8.56 -29.99 16.28
N ASP A 46 9.08 -30.38 17.45
CA ASP A 46 10.42 -30.98 17.56
C ASP A 46 10.32 -32.44 18.02
N ASP A 47 11.24 -33.29 17.53
CA ASP A 47 11.40 -34.70 17.96
C ASP A 47 11.91 -34.81 19.41
N GLU A 48 12.45 -33.73 19.97
CA GLU A 48 12.82 -33.71 21.37
C GLU A 48 11.57 -33.63 22.24
N HIS A 49 11.16 -34.77 22.79
CA HIS A 49 10.29 -34.87 23.96
C HIS A 49 10.95 -34.22 25.19
N LYS A 50 11.18 -32.89 25.17
CA LYS A 50 11.58 -32.10 26.33
C LYS A 50 10.38 -31.97 27.26
N THR A 51 10.14 -33.04 28.00
CA THR A 51 9.22 -33.16 29.14
C THR A 51 9.56 -32.20 30.30
N SER A 52 10.60 -31.37 30.15
CA SER A 52 11.16 -30.51 31.20
C SER A 52 10.36 -29.23 31.49
N ASN A 53 9.48 -28.76 30.59
CA ASN A 53 8.76 -27.49 30.79
C ASN A 53 7.35 -27.61 31.41
N TYR A 54 6.81 -28.82 31.57
CA TYR A 54 5.41 -28.99 32.01
C TYR A 54 5.24 -29.18 33.52
N ASN A 55 5.62 -28.20 34.33
CA ASN A 55 5.34 -28.25 35.78
C ASN A 55 3.83 -28.32 36.09
N PHE A 56 2.95 -27.86 35.20
CA PHE A 56 1.49 -27.96 35.37
C PHE A 56 0.96 -29.36 34.99
N ILE A 57 1.37 -29.91 33.84
CA ILE A 57 0.92 -31.25 33.40
C ILE A 57 1.45 -32.32 34.36
N LYS A 58 2.70 -32.20 34.87
CA LYS A 58 3.23 -33.10 35.89
C LYS A 58 2.38 -33.18 37.16
N ASN A 59 1.69 -32.10 37.55
CA ASN A 59 0.86 -32.06 38.76
C ASN A 59 -0.58 -32.56 38.54
N ILE A 60 -0.97 -32.81 37.29
CA ILE A 60 -2.35 -33.11 36.88
C ILE A 60 -2.46 -34.50 36.21
N ARG A 61 -1.32 -35.06 35.81
CA ARG A 61 -1.22 -36.37 35.15
C ARG A 61 -1.75 -37.54 35.98
N ASP A 62 -1.85 -37.36 37.31
CA ASP A 62 -2.27 -38.38 38.27
C ASP A 62 -3.77 -38.28 38.64
N ASP A 63 -4.55 -37.40 38.00
CA ASP A 63 -6.01 -37.31 38.19
C ASP A 63 -6.72 -38.28 37.23
N GLU A 64 -7.53 -39.20 37.75
CA GLU A 64 -8.30 -40.18 36.96
C GLU A 64 -9.22 -39.51 35.92
N ASN A 65 -9.64 -38.26 36.16
CA ASN A 65 -10.53 -37.52 35.26
C ASN A 65 -9.80 -36.84 34.09
N ILE A 66 -8.48 -36.99 33.95
CA ILE A 66 -7.70 -36.28 32.92
C ILE A 66 -6.89 -37.25 32.06
N ASN A 67 -7.03 -37.11 30.74
CA ASN A 67 -6.31 -37.90 29.75
C ASN A 67 -5.38 -36.99 28.94
N VAL A 68 -4.06 -37.06 29.18
CA VAL A 68 -3.07 -36.23 28.49
C VAL A 68 -2.50 -36.98 27.28
N ILE A 69 -2.62 -36.37 26.10
CA ILE A 69 -2.15 -36.92 24.82
C ILE A 69 -1.11 -35.97 24.24
N HIS A 70 0.04 -36.51 23.81
CA HIS A 70 1.06 -35.75 23.11
C HIS A 70 1.02 -36.07 21.63
N VAL A 71 1.08 -35.04 20.78
CA VAL A 71 1.02 -35.19 19.32
C VAL A 71 2.19 -34.44 18.69
N ASN A 72 3.14 -35.17 18.10
CA ASN A 72 4.18 -34.57 17.27
C ASN A 72 3.62 -34.36 15.85
N LEU A 73 3.61 -33.13 15.36
CA LEU A 73 3.07 -32.79 14.04
C LEU A 73 3.86 -33.37 12.87
N PHE A 74 5.10 -33.79 13.08
CA PHE A 74 5.92 -34.50 12.09
C PHE A 74 5.69 -36.01 12.10
N ASN A 75 5.08 -36.55 13.16
CA ASN A 75 4.72 -37.95 13.23
C ASN A 75 3.27 -38.17 12.78
N LYS A 76 3.11 -38.63 11.54
CA LYS A 76 1.80 -38.91 10.94
C LYS A 76 0.95 -39.85 11.81
N ASN A 77 1.57 -40.82 12.50
CA ASN A 77 0.86 -41.81 13.30
C ASN A 77 0.22 -41.19 14.54
N ASP A 78 0.88 -40.23 15.19
CA ASP A 78 0.35 -39.57 16.38
C ASP A 78 -0.97 -38.84 16.09
N PHE A 79 -1.10 -38.28 14.88
CA PHE A 79 -2.33 -37.64 14.45
C PHE A 79 -3.41 -38.64 14.02
N ILE A 80 -3.03 -39.68 13.26
CA ILE A 80 -3.97 -40.73 12.81
C ILE A 80 -4.62 -41.42 14.01
N PHE A 81 -3.87 -41.72 15.07
CA PHE A 81 -4.44 -42.40 16.23
C PHE A 81 -5.14 -41.47 17.22
N LEU A 82 -5.12 -40.14 17.00
CA LEU A 82 -5.67 -39.18 17.94
C LEU A 82 -7.13 -39.44 18.27
N SER A 83 -7.97 -39.82 17.29
CA SER A 83 -9.40 -40.10 17.51
C SER A 83 -9.63 -41.20 18.54
N SER A 84 -8.85 -42.28 18.43
CA SER A 84 -8.88 -43.45 19.31
C SER A 84 -8.35 -43.17 20.72
N LEU A 85 -7.46 -42.17 20.85
CA LEU A 85 -6.86 -41.78 22.12
C LEU A 85 -7.75 -40.86 22.96
N LEU A 86 -8.76 -40.22 22.37
CA LEU A 86 -9.72 -39.35 23.07
C LEU A 86 -10.72 -40.17 23.89
N LYS A 87 -10.48 -40.28 25.21
CA LYS A 87 -11.32 -41.06 26.14
C LYS A 87 -12.54 -40.29 26.67
N TYR A 88 -12.40 -38.99 26.90
CA TYR A 88 -13.40 -38.19 27.62
C TYR A 88 -14.24 -37.25 26.74
N GLU A 89 -15.32 -36.69 27.29
CA GLU A 89 -16.34 -35.91 26.56
C GLU A 89 -15.86 -34.54 26.08
N ASN A 90 -14.91 -33.91 26.76
CA ASN A 90 -14.39 -32.58 26.43
C ASN A 90 -12.89 -32.64 26.16
N THR A 91 -12.41 -31.85 25.21
CA THR A 91 -11.00 -31.79 24.83
C THR A 91 -10.47 -30.36 24.83
N LEU A 92 -9.31 -30.17 25.46
CA LEU A 92 -8.51 -28.94 25.44
C LEU A 92 -7.27 -29.13 24.57
N PHE A 93 -7.06 -28.24 23.61
CA PHE A 93 -5.86 -28.23 22.77
C PHE A 93 -4.83 -27.21 23.26
N LEU A 94 -3.56 -27.61 23.38
CA LEU A 94 -2.45 -26.73 23.79
C LEU A 94 -1.25 -26.90 22.84
N TRP A 95 -0.48 -25.83 22.66
CA TRP A 95 0.88 -25.93 22.12
C TRP A 95 1.86 -26.09 23.27
N HIS A 96 2.96 -26.81 23.04
CA HIS A 96 3.94 -27.13 24.09
C HIS A 96 4.48 -25.91 24.86
N ASP A 97 4.64 -24.77 24.19
CA ASP A 97 5.17 -23.53 24.77
C ASP A 97 4.11 -22.56 25.31
N ASP A 98 2.83 -22.94 25.29
CA ASP A 98 1.77 -22.11 25.86
C ASP A 98 1.56 -22.35 27.35
N TYR A 99 0.92 -21.39 28.01
CA TYR A 99 0.56 -21.50 29.43
C TYR A 99 -0.94 -21.28 29.64
N ILE A 100 -1.49 -21.94 30.65
CA ILE A 100 -2.84 -21.67 31.17
C ILE A 100 -2.77 -21.38 32.66
N ASP A 101 -3.80 -20.71 33.19
CA ASP A 101 -3.92 -20.49 34.63
C ASP A 101 -4.02 -21.83 35.39
N SER A 102 -3.50 -21.85 36.63
CA SER A 102 -3.53 -23.06 37.45
C SER A 102 -4.95 -23.55 37.80
N ASP A 103 -5.95 -22.66 37.77
CA ASP A 103 -7.36 -22.96 38.03
C ASP A 103 -8.21 -23.00 36.74
N PHE A 104 -7.58 -23.03 35.57
CA PHE A 104 -8.23 -22.99 34.26
C PHE A 104 -9.26 -24.11 34.09
N LEU A 105 -8.85 -25.37 34.29
CA LEU A 105 -9.75 -26.52 34.13
C LEU A 105 -10.89 -26.52 35.17
N GLN A 106 -10.60 -26.13 36.41
CA GLN A 106 -11.63 -26.05 37.45
C GLN A 106 -12.72 -25.03 37.08
N LYS A 107 -12.33 -23.86 36.60
CA LYS A 107 -13.29 -22.83 36.15
C LYS A 107 -14.09 -23.28 34.93
N ALA A 108 -13.45 -23.98 33.99
CA ALA A 108 -14.14 -24.54 32.84
C ALA A 108 -15.15 -25.61 33.27
N ASP A 109 -14.78 -26.47 34.22
CA ASP A 109 -15.63 -27.50 34.80
C ASP A 109 -16.86 -26.94 35.50
N GLU A 110 -16.68 -25.86 36.28
CA GLU A 110 -17.78 -25.13 36.91
C GLU A 110 -18.77 -24.54 35.87
N ILE A 111 -18.29 -24.20 34.67
CA ILE A 111 -19.12 -23.65 33.59
C ILE A 111 -19.92 -24.76 32.90
N LEU A 112 -19.25 -25.82 32.49
CA LEU A 112 -19.85 -26.94 31.75
C LEU A 112 -20.85 -27.73 32.62
N ASN A 113 -20.54 -27.91 33.92
CA ASN A 113 -21.33 -28.72 34.85
C ASN A 113 -22.30 -27.90 35.74
N SER A 114 -22.58 -26.64 35.40
CA SER A 114 -23.51 -25.82 36.17
C SER A 114 -24.96 -26.34 36.06
N LYS A 115 -25.50 -26.86 37.19
CA LYS A 115 -26.78 -27.61 37.31
C LYS A 115 -28.06 -26.94 36.76
N ASN A 116 -28.02 -25.69 36.30
CA ASN A 116 -29.21 -24.92 35.90
C ASN A 116 -29.25 -24.42 34.45
N LYS A 117 -28.31 -24.81 33.57
CA LYS A 117 -28.34 -24.40 32.15
C LYS A 117 -27.68 -25.47 31.28
N GLY A 118 -28.37 -25.99 30.26
CA GLY A 118 -27.87 -27.02 29.34
C GLY A 118 -26.62 -26.59 28.57
N TYR A 119 -25.43 -26.78 29.17
CA TYR A 119 -24.14 -26.39 28.62
C TYR A 119 -23.25 -27.58 28.19
N ALA A 120 -23.77 -28.82 28.23
CA ALA A 120 -23.05 -30.00 27.75
C ALA A 120 -22.59 -29.85 26.28
N ASP A 121 -23.34 -29.09 25.46
CA ASP A 121 -23.03 -28.78 24.07
C ASP A 121 -22.40 -27.38 23.89
N THR A 122 -21.37 -27.04 24.67
CA THR A 122 -20.73 -25.71 24.63
C THR A 122 -19.26 -25.76 24.21
N ILE A 123 -18.90 -24.95 23.20
CA ILE A 123 -17.51 -24.62 22.88
C ILE A 123 -17.10 -23.40 23.70
N ILE A 124 -16.04 -23.54 24.50
CA ILE A 124 -15.52 -22.45 25.33
C ILE A 124 -14.28 -21.84 24.68
N ILE A 125 -14.32 -20.54 24.45
CA ILE A 125 -13.19 -19.71 24.00
C ILE A 125 -12.62 -18.97 25.21
N PRO A 126 -11.34 -19.18 25.58
CA PRO A 126 -10.73 -18.46 26.68
C PRO A 126 -10.38 -17.02 26.31
N ASN A 127 -10.07 -16.21 27.31
CA ASN A 127 -9.39 -14.94 27.15
C ASN A 127 -7.89 -15.15 26.89
N SER A 128 -7.52 -15.04 25.63
CA SER A 128 -6.17 -15.24 25.13
C SER A 128 -5.31 -13.98 25.32
N LYS A 129 -4.11 -14.17 25.89
CA LYS A 129 -3.13 -13.13 26.14
C LYS A 129 -1.81 -13.45 25.44
N LEU A 130 -1.13 -12.44 24.94
CA LEU A 130 0.19 -12.55 24.32
C LEU A 130 1.28 -12.19 25.33
N SER A 131 2.36 -12.97 25.38
CA SER A 131 3.53 -12.73 26.24
C SER A 131 4.85 -12.84 25.46
N GLU A 132 5.77 -11.91 25.65
CA GLU A 132 7.16 -12.01 25.13
C GLU A 132 8.12 -12.71 26.10
N ILE A 133 7.77 -12.70 27.39
CA ILE A 133 8.52 -13.36 28.45
C ILE A 133 7.50 -14.15 29.28
N PRO A 134 7.70 -15.45 29.53
CA PRO A 134 6.83 -16.17 30.45
C PRO A 134 6.77 -15.40 31.78
N PHE A 135 5.55 -15.02 32.20
CA PHE A 135 5.23 -14.50 33.55
C PHE A 135 5.52 -13.02 33.90
N ILE A 136 6.05 -12.16 33.02
CA ILE A 136 6.42 -10.76 33.40
C ILE A 136 5.48 -9.68 32.84
N LYS A 137 4.96 -9.82 31.62
CA LYS A 137 4.05 -8.81 31.02
C LYS A 137 3.23 -9.42 29.88
N SER A 138 1.91 -9.44 30.02
CA SER A 138 1.00 -9.93 28.98
C SER A 138 -0.09 -8.93 28.65
N THR A 139 -0.48 -8.90 27.37
CA THR A 139 -1.56 -8.05 26.86
C THR A 139 -2.63 -8.94 26.24
N SER A 140 -3.91 -8.64 26.45
CA SER A 140 -5.01 -9.32 25.75
C SER A 140 -4.78 -9.26 24.25
N ASP A 141 -5.00 -10.38 23.57
CA ASP A 141 -4.91 -10.37 22.12
C ASP A 141 -6.08 -9.57 21.50
N ALA A 142 -5.98 -9.30 20.20
CA ALA A 142 -6.95 -8.45 19.50
C ALA A 142 -8.36 -9.04 19.47
N ILE A 143 -8.48 -10.37 19.39
CA ILE A 143 -9.75 -11.09 19.33
C ILE A 143 -10.42 -11.07 20.70
N SER A 144 -9.68 -11.40 21.75
CA SER A 144 -10.14 -11.37 23.13
C SER A 144 -10.59 -9.97 23.51
N SER A 145 -9.81 -8.94 23.11
CA SER A 145 -10.21 -7.53 23.29
C SER A 145 -11.50 -7.18 22.53
N HIS A 146 -11.70 -7.73 21.33
CA HIS A 146 -12.95 -7.53 20.56
C HIS A 146 -14.17 -8.09 21.29
N TYR A 147 -14.04 -9.27 21.88
CA TYR A 147 -15.10 -9.89 22.67
C TYR A 147 -15.26 -9.27 24.05
N GLU A 148 -14.23 -8.67 24.65
CA GLU A 148 -14.33 -7.95 25.93
C GLU A 148 -15.06 -6.61 25.78
N LEU A 149 -14.83 -5.88 24.68
CA LEU A 149 -15.49 -4.60 24.39
C LEU A 149 -16.99 -4.72 24.14
N LYS A 150 -17.50 -5.94 24.01
CA LYS A 150 -18.90 -6.24 23.71
C LYS A 150 -19.42 -7.25 24.71
N GLU A 151 -20.56 -7.00 25.33
CA GLU A 151 -21.11 -7.95 26.31
C GLU A 151 -21.78 -9.13 25.61
N TYR A 152 -20.99 -10.15 25.26
CA TYR A 152 -21.49 -11.41 24.71
C TYR A 152 -21.59 -12.47 25.80
N ASN A 153 -22.83 -12.91 26.11
CA ASN A 153 -23.04 -14.13 26.89
C ASN A 153 -22.90 -15.40 26.02
N ARG A 154 -23.10 -15.28 24.70
CA ARG A 154 -22.94 -16.29 23.64
C ARG A 154 -22.53 -15.58 22.33
N ILE A 155 -21.62 -16.15 21.55
CA ILE A 155 -21.19 -15.58 20.25
C ILE A 155 -22.09 -16.15 19.15
N VAL A 156 -22.71 -15.26 18.36
CA VAL A 156 -23.43 -15.67 17.13
C VAL A 156 -22.43 -15.88 16.00
N ASN A 157 -22.63 -16.92 15.19
CA ASN A 157 -21.74 -17.29 14.08
C ASN A 157 -21.26 -16.07 13.27
N LYS A 158 -22.14 -15.20 12.76
CA LYS A 158 -21.72 -14.03 11.95
C LYS A 158 -20.73 -13.05 12.61
N TYR A 159 -20.60 -13.06 13.94
CA TYR A 159 -19.64 -12.24 14.68
C TYR A 159 -18.40 -13.01 15.14
N PHE A 160 -18.40 -14.32 14.98
CA PHE A 160 -17.28 -15.19 15.31
C PHE A 160 -16.06 -14.87 14.45
N VAL A 161 -14.93 -14.73 15.14
CA VAL A 161 -13.58 -14.55 14.62
C VAL A 161 -12.63 -15.34 15.52
N ALA A 162 -11.82 -16.22 14.94
CA ALA A 162 -10.82 -16.98 15.67
C ALA A 162 -9.45 -16.94 14.99
N ASN A 163 -8.41 -17.25 15.78
CA ASN A 163 -7.02 -17.39 15.33
C ASN A 163 -6.66 -18.86 15.10
N SER A 164 -7.02 -19.73 16.04
CA SER A 164 -6.66 -21.15 16.07
C SER A 164 -7.49 -21.89 17.12
N ILE A 165 -7.47 -23.22 17.10
CA ILE A 165 -8.10 -24.09 18.11
C ILE A 165 -7.43 -24.07 19.50
N TYR A 166 -6.17 -23.64 19.60
CA TYR A 166 -5.42 -23.72 20.86
C TYR A 166 -6.03 -22.87 21.99
N GLY A 167 -6.07 -23.44 23.20
CA GLY A 167 -6.70 -22.88 24.38
C GLY A 167 -8.21 -23.13 24.47
N MET A 168 -8.87 -23.53 23.39
CA MET A 168 -10.32 -23.78 23.37
C MET A 168 -10.66 -25.13 24.00
N ILE A 169 -11.83 -25.20 24.65
CA ILE A 169 -12.43 -26.46 25.10
C ILE A 169 -13.58 -26.79 24.17
N ILE A 170 -13.51 -27.97 23.55
CA ILE A 170 -14.43 -28.41 22.51
C ILE A 170 -14.95 -29.82 22.86
N PRO A 171 -16.26 -30.09 22.67
CA PRO A 171 -16.81 -31.44 22.79
C PRO A 171 -16.07 -32.43 21.90
N SER A 172 -15.56 -33.53 22.49
CA SER A 172 -14.77 -34.56 21.80
C SER A 172 -15.53 -35.25 20.68
N ILE A 173 -16.86 -35.29 20.73
CA ILE A 173 -17.70 -35.85 19.66
C ILE A 173 -17.50 -35.11 18.34
N LEU A 174 -17.35 -33.77 18.37
CA LEU A 174 -17.10 -32.94 17.19
C LEU A 174 -15.71 -33.23 16.62
N ILE A 175 -14.72 -33.36 17.49
CA ILE A 175 -13.34 -33.65 17.11
C ILE A 175 -13.25 -35.04 16.46
N LYS A 176 -13.84 -36.07 17.07
CA LYS A 176 -13.81 -37.45 16.57
C LYS A 176 -14.44 -37.58 15.19
N LYS A 177 -15.59 -36.92 14.96
CA LYS A 177 -16.29 -36.97 13.66
C LYS A 177 -15.41 -36.48 12.51
N HIS A 178 -14.67 -35.39 12.73
CA HIS A 178 -13.74 -34.87 11.73
C HIS A 178 -12.44 -35.67 11.61
N LEU A 179 -11.88 -36.16 12.72
CA LEU A 179 -10.66 -36.98 12.66
C LEU A 179 -10.86 -38.28 11.87
N VAL A 180 -12.01 -38.96 12.03
CA VAL A 180 -12.36 -40.18 11.26
C VAL A 180 -12.49 -39.89 9.76
N TYR A 181 -12.96 -38.71 9.37
CA TYR A 181 -13.01 -38.29 7.97
C TYR A 181 -11.60 -38.14 7.37
N HIS A 182 -10.66 -37.57 8.12
CA HIS A 182 -9.27 -37.37 7.69
C HIS A 182 -8.42 -38.65 7.72
N GLU A 183 -8.72 -39.60 8.62
CA GLU A 183 -8.07 -40.93 8.66
C GLU A 183 -8.29 -41.74 7.35
N ASN A 184 -9.45 -41.56 6.72
CA ASN A 184 -9.82 -42.25 5.48
C ASN A 184 -9.29 -41.55 4.21
N ALA A 185 -8.81 -40.31 4.31
CA ALA A 185 -8.27 -39.55 3.19
C ALA A 185 -6.74 -39.75 3.07
N HIS A 186 -6.30 -40.58 2.11
CA HIS A 186 -4.88 -40.96 1.89
C HIS A 186 -3.89 -39.84 1.48
N LYS A 187 -4.14 -38.56 1.77
CA LYS A 187 -3.23 -37.45 1.41
C LYS A 187 -2.29 -37.05 2.55
N LYS A 188 -1.18 -36.38 2.19
CA LYS A 188 -0.16 -35.85 3.09
C LYS A 188 -0.78 -34.72 3.94
N PHE A 189 -1.36 -35.08 5.08
CA PHE A 189 -2.03 -34.15 5.98
C PHE A 189 -1.01 -33.41 6.85
N ILE A 190 -1.01 -32.08 6.78
CA ILE A 190 -0.34 -31.20 7.75
C ILE A 190 -1.46 -30.64 8.63
N PHE A 191 -1.45 -30.97 9.93
CA PHE A 191 -2.50 -30.49 10.83
C PHE A 191 -2.48 -28.97 10.91
N ASN A 192 -3.55 -28.35 10.44
CA ASN A 192 -3.78 -26.93 10.54
C ASN A 192 -4.92 -26.67 11.54
N GLY A 193 -4.55 -26.36 12.78
CA GLY A 193 -5.52 -26.09 13.85
C GLY A 193 -6.46 -24.90 13.61
N PHE A 194 -6.20 -24.07 12.58
CA PHE A 194 -7.15 -23.04 12.14
C PHE A 194 -8.20 -23.61 11.19
N ILE A 195 -7.80 -24.34 10.14
CA ILE A 195 -8.73 -25.02 9.23
C ILE A 195 -9.61 -26.00 9.99
N PHE A 196 -9.01 -26.83 10.85
CA PHE A 196 -9.73 -27.81 11.65
C PHE A 196 -10.79 -27.17 12.56
N LEU A 197 -10.50 -25.99 13.13
CA LEU A 197 -11.50 -25.24 13.90
C LEU A 197 -12.67 -24.78 13.01
N LEU A 198 -12.38 -24.30 11.79
CA LEU A 198 -13.42 -23.83 10.87
C LEU A 198 -14.29 -24.99 10.36
N GLU A 199 -13.72 -26.16 10.11
CA GLU A 199 -14.44 -27.40 9.79
C GLU A 199 -15.40 -27.78 10.93
N ILE A 200 -14.92 -27.78 12.19
CA ILE A 200 -15.77 -28.04 13.36
C ILE A 200 -16.95 -27.07 13.45
N LEU A 201 -16.74 -25.79 13.15
CA LEU A 201 -17.78 -24.77 13.23
C LEU A 201 -18.87 -24.94 12.19
N GLU A 202 -18.53 -25.49 11.02
CA GLU A 202 -19.52 -25.84 9.99
C GLU A 202 -20.55 -26.84 10.53
N GLU A 203 -20.11 -27.82 11.32
CA GLU A 203 -20.98 -28.82 11.94
C GLU A 203 -21.72 -28.34 13.19
N CYS A 204 -21.32 -27.19 13.74
CA CYS A 204 -21.91 -26.64 14.96
C CYS A 204 -23.26 -25.95 14.74
N GLU A 205 -23.73 -25.81 13.49
CA GLU A 205 -24.90 -25.02 13.19
C GLU A 205 -26.16 -25.53 13.91
N ASN A 206 -26.79 -24.65 14.69
CA ASN A 206 -28.02 -24.87 15.45
C ASN A 206 -27.97 -25.88 16.61
N LYS A 207 -26.89 -26.65 16.79
CA LYS A 207 -26.78 -27.70 17.83
C LYS A 207 -25.86 -27.33 19.00
N TYR A 208 -24.82 -26.53 18.78
CA TYR A 208 -23.82 -26.21 19.81
C TYR A 208 -23.77 -24.71 20.13
N THR A 209 -23.50 -24.38 21.40
CA THR A 209 -23.34 -23.00 21.86
C THR A 209 -21.87 -22.59 21.87
N ILE A 210 -21.53 -21.47 21.22
CA ILE A 210 -20.19 -20.88 21.33
C ILE A 210 -20.19 -19.80 22.41
N ARG A 211 -19.29 -19.92 23.40
CA ARG A 211 -19.19 -18.99 24.53
C ARG A 211 -17.77 -18.48 24.72
N PHE A 212 -17.62 -17.16 24.78
CA PHE A 212 -16.39 -16.51 25.25
C PHE A 212 -16.40 -16.43 26.78
N GLU A 213 -15.30 -16.86 27.42
CA GLU A 213 -15.17 -16.80 28.87
C GLU A 213 -13.95 -15.98 29.29
N LYS A 214 -14.23 -14.77 29.81
CA LYS A 214 -13.20 -13.81 30.21
C LYS A 214 -12.35 -14.25 31.41
N LYS A 215 -12.87 -15.18 32.24
CA LYS A 215 -12.21 -15.67 33.46
C LYS A 215 -11.21 -16.80 33.21
N LEU A 216 -11.23 -17.40 32.02
CA LEU A 216 -10.28 -18.42 31.60
C LEU A 216 -9.13 -17.74 30.87
N HIS A 217 -7.91 -17.79 31.42
CA HIS A 217 -6.75 -17.17 30.77
C HIS A 217 -5.86 -18.22 30.13
N TYR A 218 -5.63 -18.02 28.83
CA TYR A 218 -4.67 -18.77 28.03
C TYR A 218 -3.61 -17.81 27.53
N LEU A 219 -2.34 -18.14 27.74
CA LEU A 219 -1.19 -17.31 27.44
C LEU A 219 -0.40 -17.93 26.30
N ASN A 220 -0.45 -17.28 25.13
CA ASN A 220 0.27 -17.69 23.95
C ASN A 220 1.64 -16.98 23.90
N ASN A 221 2.69 -17.74 23.60
CA ASN A 221 4.03 -17.20 23.41
C ASN A 221 4.09 -16.40 22.09
N ARG A 222 4.55 -15.15 22.15
CA ARG A 222 4.57 -14.25 20.98
C ARG A 222 5.46 -14.78 19.85
N MET A 223 6.50 -15.55 20.15
CA MET A 223 7.38 -16.14 19.13
C MET A 223 6.69 -17.21 18.28
N SER A 224 5.63 -17.86 18.79
CA SER A 224 4.82 -18.85 18.06
C SER A 224 3.53 -18.27 17.47
N SER A 225 3.35 -16.94 17.48
CA SER A 225 2.15 -16.25 16.94
C SER A 225 2.07 -16.19 15.41
N ILE A 226 2.83 -17.06 14.74
CA ILE A 226 2.83 -17.25 13.30
C ILE A 226 1.57 -18.06 12.92
N PRO A 227 0.99 -17.84 11.73
CA PRO A 227 -0.18 -18.58 11.24
C PRO A 227 -0.05 -20.11 11.41
N PHE A 228 1.19 -20.61 11.41
CA PHE A 228 1.57 -21.98 11.69
C PHE A 228 2.54 -21.99 12.87
N LYS A 229 2.10 -22.54 14.02
CA LYS A 229 2.96 -22.63 15.21
C LYS A 229 4.19 -23.52 14.91
N GLY A 230 5.35 -23.10 15.43
CA GLY A 230 6.63 -23.82 15.25
C GLY A 230 7.44 -23.41 14.01
N GLN A 231 6.89 -22.58 13.13
CA GLN A 231 7.62 -22.05 11.97
C GLN A 231 8.01 -20.58 12.19
N SER A 232 9.00 -20.07 11.45
CA SER A 232 9.49 -18.68 11.45
C SER A 232 9.07 -17.95 10.17
N TRP A 233 8.83 -16.63 10.21
CA TRP A 233 8.59 -15.83 8.99
C TRP A 233 9.72 -15.88 7.96
N CYS A 234 10.89 -16.43 8.32
CA CYS A 234 11.99 -16.67 7.39
C CYS A 234 11.88 -18.02 6.65
N ASP A 235 10.91 -18.86 7.01
CA ASP A 235 10.72 -20.18 6.43
C ASP A 235 9.93 -20.06 5.13
N ARG A 236 10.52 -20.58 4.05
CA ARG A 236 9.96 -20.54 2.69
C ARG A 236 8.57 -21.19 2.61
N SER A 237 8.31 -22.26 3.37
CA SER A 237 7.05 -23.03 3.28
C SER A 237 5.83 -22.20 3.67
N ILE A 238 5.96 -21.27 4.61
CA ILE A 238 4.89 -20.37 5.09
C ILE A 238 4.27 -19.55 3.96
N PHE A 239 5.03 -19.24 2.91
CA PHE A 239 4.58 -18.47 1.75
C PHE A 239 4.34 -19.34 0.50
N CYS A 240 4.71 -20.62 0.55
CA CYS A 240 4.51 -21.57 -0.55
C CYS A 240 3.38 -22.54 -0.21
N ASP A 241 3.73 -23.80 0.03
CA ASP A 241 2.78 -24.90 0.10
C ASP A 241 1.82 -24.77 1.28
N ASP A 242 2.29 -24.25 2.42
CA ASP A 242 1.45 -24.09 3.62
C ASP A 242 0.38 -23.03 3.40
N PHE A 243 0.75 -21.88 2.80
CA PHE A 243 -0.20 -20.83 2.47
C PHE A 243 -1.21 -21.28 1.41
N ILE A 244 -0.74 -21.92 0.34
CA ILE A 244 -1.61 -22.39 -0.75
C ILE A 244 -2.61 -23.42 -0.23
N SER A 245 -2.15 -24.35 0.60
CA SER A 245 -3.01 -25.37 1.21
C SER A 245 -4.05 -24.74 2.14
N LEU A 246 -3.64 -23.71 2.91
CA LEU A 246 -4.57 -22.91 3.73
C LEU A 246 -5.63 -22.23 2.86
N VAL A 247 -5.26 -21.53 1.78
CA VAL A 247 -6.24 -20.84 0.92
C VAL A 247 -7.24 -21.82 0.30
N LYS A 248 -6.74 -22.96 -0.21
CA LYS A 248 -7.60 -24.02 -0.80
C LYS A 248 -8.52 -24.67 0.23
N GLY A 249 -8.03 -24.88 1.46
CA GLY A 249 -8.87 -25.37 2.55
C GLY A 249 -10.03 -24.43 2.85
N ILE A 250 -9.77 -23.12 2.86
CA ILE A 250 -10.82 -22.10 3.06
C ILE A 250 -11.82 -22.07 1.90
N GLU A 251 -11.34 -22.14 0.67
CA GLU A 251 -12.18 -22.23 -0.53
C GLU A 251 -13.16 -23.39 -0.41
N LEU A 252 -12.67 -24.60 -0.11
CA LEU A 252 -13.52 -25.79 0.07
C LEU A 252 -14.57 -25.62 1.17
N ILE A 253 -14.22 -25.03 2.32
CA ILE A 253 -15.19 -24.77 3.40
C ILE A 253 -16.27 -23.78 2.93
N LEU A 254 -15.88 -22.74 2.18
CA LEU A 254 -16.82 -21.75 1.68
C LEU A 254 -17.75 -22.30 0.59
N GLU A 255 -17.27 -23.25 -0.23
CA GLU A 255 -18.05 -23.94 -1.26
C GLU A 255 -19.05 -24.94 -0.67
N HIS A 256 -18.63 -25.74 0.33
CA HIS A 256 -19.48 -26.75 0.96
C HIS A 256 -20.53 -26.16 1.91
N SER A 257 -20.17 -25.07 2.63
CA SER A 257 -21.08 -24.50 3.62
C SER A 257 -22.36 -23.97 2.97
N THR A 258 -23.52 -24.34 3.50
CA THR A 258 -24.82 -23.84 3.04
C THR A 258 -25.28 -22.59 3.79
N SER A 259 -24.60 -22.24 4.90
CA SER A 259 -24.97 -21.14 5.79
C SER A 259 -24.19 -19.85 5.57
N ASP A 260 -24.91 -18.78 5.27
CA ASP A 260 -24.32 -17.45 5.11
C ASP A 260 -23.64 -16.95 6.39
N ASN A 261 -24.19 -17.28 7.56
CA ASN A 261 -23.60 -16.86 8.83
C ASN A 261 -22.22 -17.50 9.03
N ILE A 262 -22.07 -18.78 8.68
CA ILE A 262 -20.81 -19.53 8.78
C ILE A 262 -19.82 -19.02 7.74
N LYS A 263 -20.26 -18.80 6.49
CA LYS A 263 -19.44 -18.17 5.45
C LYS A 263 -18.87 -16.83 5.92
N ILE A 264 -19.69 -15.99 6.56
CA ILE A 264 -19.23 -14.72 7.13
C ILE A 264 -18.19 -14.96 8.24
N SER A 265 -18.41 -15.90 9.16
CA SER A 265 -17.45 -16.26 10.22
C SER A 265 -16.10 -16.71 9.66
N VAL A 266 -16.14 -17.57 8.65
CA VAL A 266 -14.96 -18.13 7.96
C VAL A 266 -14.20 -17.00 7.29
N LYS A 267 -14.87 -16.16 6.48
CA LYS A 267 -14.25 -15.00 5.81
C LYS A 267 -13.62 -14.03 6.81
N ARG A 268 -14.30 -13.73 7.92
CA ARG A 268 -13.78 -12.82 8.97
C ARG A 268 -12.59 -13.40 9.72
N SER A 269 -12.65 -14.68 10.09
CA SER A 269 -11.55 -15.40 10.74
C SER A 269 -10.34 -15.50 9.81
N PHE A 270 -10.58 -15.81 8.53
CA PHE A 270 -9.52 -15.90 7.54
C PHE A 270 -8.90 -14.55 7.25
N PHE A 271 -9.70 -13.48 7.14
CA PHE A 271 -9.14 -12.14 7.00
C PHE A 271 -8.28 -11.75 8.21
N ASN A 272 -8.71 -12.07 9.43
CA ASN A 272 -7.92 -11.85 10.63
C ASN A 272 -6.55 -12.58 10.56
N LEU A 273 -6.53 -13.82 10.06
CA LEU A 273 -5.29 -14.56 9.83
C LEU A 273 -4.42 -13.87 8.76
N LEU A 274 -5.00 -13.45 7.62
CA LEU A 274 -4.28 -12.72 6.57
C LEU A 274 -3.72 -11.37 7.06
N LEU A 275 -4.33 -10.72 8.05
CA LEU A 275 -3.77 -9.51 8.64
C LEU A 275 -2.39 -9.75 9.23
N THR A 276 -2.06 -10.97 9.68
CA THR A 276 -0.70 -11.30 10.15
C THR A 276 0.29 -11.27 8.99
N TYR A 277 -0.01 -11.94 7.87
CA TYR A 277 0.78 -11.87 6.63
C TYR A 277 0.97 -10.44 6.14
N ILE A 278 -0.13 -9.67 6.07
CA ILE A 278 -0.10 -8.30 5.59
C ILE A 278 0.76 -7.43 6.51
N LYS A 279 0.59 -7.51 7.84
CA LYS A 279 1.40 -6.73 8.79
C LYS A 279 2.88 -7.10 8.72
N SER A 280 3.20 -8.39 8.59
CA SER A 280 4.57 -8.86 8.42
C SER A 280 5.19 -8.33 7.13
N GLY A 281 4.49 -8.48 5.99
CA GLY A 281 4.94 -7.99 4.69
C GLY A 281 4.99 -6.47 4.54
N LEU A 282 4.21 -5.72 5.34
CA LEU A 282 4.28 -4.26 5.46
C LEU A 282 5.44 -3.79 6.36
N THR A 283 6.01 -4.69 7.15
CA THR A 283 7.13 -4.41 8.07
C THR A 283 8.46 -4.79 7.45
N ASN A 284 8.53 -6.00 6.86
CA ASN A 284 9.67 -6.50 6.10
C ASN A 284 9.18 -6.86 4.68
N HIS A 285 9.56 -6.04 3.71
CA HIS A 285 9.22 -6.21 2.30
C HIS A 285 10.09 -7.27 1.63
N SER A 286 11.24 -7.58 2.21
CA SER A 286 12.21 -8.57 1.75
C SER A 286 11.89 -10.00 2.17
N LEU A 287 10.79 -10.27 2.89
CA LEU A 287 10.45 -11.64 3.33
C LEU A 287 10.38 -12.66 2.18
N LEU A 288 9.99 -12.23 0.98
CA LEU A 288 9.93 -13.11 -0.18
C LEU A 288 11.25 -13.20 -0.95
N ASP A 289 12.32 -12.49 -0.54
CA ASP A 289 13.56 -12.38 -1.35
C ASP A 289 14.32 -13.70 -1.49
N ILE A 290 14.18 -14.61 -0.53
CA ILE A 290 14.74 -15.98 -0.58
C ILE A 290 14.06 -16.90 -1.60
N MET A 291 12.89 -16.51 -2.12
CA MET A 291 12.04 -17.35 -2.97
C MET A 291 12.37 -17.14 -4.45
N SER A 292 12.10 -18.14 -5.30
CA SER A 292 12.19 -17.95 -6.76
C SER A 292 11.09 -17.01 -7.26
N ASN A 293 11.28 -16.38 -8.43
CA ASN A 293 10.26 -15.49 -8.99
C ASN A 293 8.91 -16.19 -9.20
N ASP A 294 8.91 -17.46 -9.60
CA ASP A 294 7.68 -18.25 -9.78
C ASP A 294 6.94 -18.45 -8.46
N GLU A 295 7.66 -18.71 -7.38
CA GLU A 295 7.07 -18.85 -6.05
C GLU A 295 6.53 -17.54 -5.51
N LYS A 296 7.25 -16.43 -5.70
CA LYS A 296 6.75 -15.10 -5.33
C LYS A 296 5.45 -14.79 -6.07
N ASN A 297 5.42 -15.07 -7.38
CA ASN A 297 4.23 -14.85 -8.21
C ASN A 297 3.07 -15.75 -7.77
N LYS A 298 3.35 -17.01 -7.46
CA LYS A 298 2.35 -17.96 -6.96
C LYS A 298 1.77 -17.51 -5.62
N PHE A 299 2.61 -17.13 -4.66
CA PHE A 299 2.17 -16.59 -3.38
C PHE A 299 1.30 -15.33 -3.56
N LYS A 300 1.77 -14.36 -4.36
CA LYS A 300 1.03 -13.12 -4.65
C LYS A 300 -0.32 -13.41 -5.31
N HIS A 301 -0.37 -14.37 -6.23
CA HIS A 301 -1.60 -14.83 -6.86
C HIS A 301 -2.58 -15.38 -5.82
N TYR A 302 -2.14 -16.33 -4.97
CA TYR A 302 -3.00 -16.90 -3.92
C TYR A 302 -3.37 -15.88 -2.83
N LEU A 303 -2.53 -14.87 -2.57
CA LEU A 303 -2.87 -13.79 -1.64
C LEU A 303 -4.01 -12.93 -2.21
N ASN A 304 -3.97 -12.59 -3.49
CA ASN A 304 -5.08 -11.90 -4.15
C ASN A 304 -6.32 -12.80 -4.21
N TYR A 305 -6.16 -14.10 -4.49
CA TYR A 305 -7.24 -15.06 -4.47
C TYR A 305 -7.92 -15.14 -3.10
N ALA A 306 -7.13 -15.21 -2.03
CA ALA A 306 -7.62 -15.19 -0.66
C ALA A 306 -8.41 -13.91 -0.33
N LEU A 307 -7.94 -12.74 -0.79
CA LEU A 307 -8.68 -11.48 -0.65
C LEU A 307 -10.01 -11.50 -1.44
N ASN A 308 -10.04 -12.09 -2.64
CA ASN A 308 -11.26 -12.27 -3.42
C ASN A 308 -12.27 -13.17 -2.69
N LEU A 309 -11.83 -14.29 -2.12
CA LEU A 309 -12.68 -15.19 -1.32
C LEU A 309 -13.33 -14.45 -0.13
N ILE A 310 -12.58 -13.56 0.52
CA ILE A 310 -13.06 -12.75 1.64
C ILE A 310 -14.09 -11.71 1.17
N GLY A 311 -13.87 -11.06 0.04
CA GLY A 311 -14.75 -10.04 -0.51
C GLY A 311 -14.62 -8.66 0.15
N ASP A 312 -14.99 -7.62 -0.60
CA ASP A 312 -14.84 -6.22 -0.24
C ASP A 312 -15.76 -5.77 0.91
N ASP A 313 -16.96 -6.33 1.01
CA ASP A 313 -17.89 -6.10 2.13
C ASP A 313 -17.31 -6.53 3.48
N CYS A 314 -16.71 -7.73 3.53
CA CYS A 314 -16.06 -8.24 4.72
C CYS A 314 -14.87 -7.34 5.10
N ILE A 315 -13.99 -7.03 4.14
CA ILE A 315 -12.81 -6.16 4.36
C ILE A 315 -13.22 -4.77 4.86
N SER A 316 -14.22 -4.17 4.24
CA SER A 316 -14.70 -2.83 4.58
C SER A 316 -15.28 -2.78 6.00
N SER A 317 -16.07 -3.78 6.39
CA SER A 317 -16.74 -3.86 7.70
C SER A 317 -15.86 -4.42 8.83
N PHE A 318 -14.67 -4.96 8.53
CA PHE A 318 -13.83 -5.61 9.53
C PHE A 318 -13.10 -4.62 10.46
N ASN A 319 -13.38 -4.66 11.77
CA ASN A 319 -12.89 -3.64 12.73
C ASN A 319 -12.03 -4.21 13.88
N ILE A 320 -11.41 -5.38 13.71
CA ILE A 320 -10.59 -6.03 14.75
C ILE A 320 -9.11 -5.84 14.43
N SER A 321 -8.40 -4.97 15.16
CA SER A 321 -6.96 -4.70 14.95
C SER A 321 -6.58 -4.42 13.48
N CYS A 322 -7.52 -3.86 12.72
CA CYS A 322 -7.36 -3.57 11.30
C CYS A 322 -7.40 -2.05 11.09
N ALA A 323 -6.28 -1.48 10.68
CA ALA A 323 -6.20 -0.06 10.35
C ALA A 323 -6.95 0.23 9.04
N GLU A 324 -7.53 1.43 8.93
CA GLU A 324 -8.19 1.88 7.69
C GLU A 324 -7.27 1.79 6.46
N THR A 325 -5.97 2.06 6.64
CA THR A 325 -4.95 1.94 5.58
C THR A 325 -4.79 0.52 5.06
N ILE A 326 -4.89 -0.50 5.94
CA ILE A 326 -4.85 -1.90 5.51
C ILE A 326 -6.07 -2.22 4.65
N LYS A 327 -7.26 -1.75 5.04
CA LYS A 327 -8.46 -1.92 4.22
C LYS A 327 -8.32 -1.28 2.84
N ILE A 328 -7.81 -0.05 2.78
CA ILE A 328 -7.54 0.65 1.52
C ILE A 328 -6.62 -0.17 0.63
N GLY A 329 -5.53 -0.73 1.19
CA GLY A 329 -4.60 -1.55 0.42
C GLY A 329 -5.21 -2.89 -0.03
N CYS A 330 -6.00 -3.55 0.80
CA CYS A 330 -6.70 -4.77 0.41
C CYS A 330 -7.69 -4.49 -0.74
N LEU A 331 -8.49 -3.42 -0.63
CA LEU A 331 -9.42 -3.01 -1.67
C LEU A 331 -8.71 -2.64 -2.98
N LYS A 332 -7.53 -2.01 -2.90
CA LYS A 332 -6.68 -1.78 -4.09
C LYS A 332 -6.32 -3.09 -4.79
N LYS A 333 -5.95 -4.14 -4.05
CA LYS A 333 -5.62 -5.46 -4.62
C LYS A 333 -6.84 -6.13 -5.28
N LEU A 334 -8.06 -5.76 -4.87
CA LEU A 334 -9.32 -6.15 -5.52
C LEU A 334 -9.72 -5.24 -6.70
N GLY A 335 -8.89 -4.25 -7.08
CA GLY A 335 -9.23 -3.28 -8.13
C GLY A 335 -10.25 -2.21 -7.71
N ILE A 336 -10.56 -2.11 -6.41
CA ILE A 336 -11.54 -1.16 -5.87
C ILE A 336 -10.85 0.12 -5.43
N GLU A 337 -11.24 1.25 -6.01
CA GLU A 337 -10.73 2.54 -5.61
C GLU A 337 -11.29 2.99 -4.25
N LYS A 338 -10.39 3.29 -3.31
CA LYS A 338 -10.74 3.76 -1.98
C LYS A 338 -9.78 4.86 -1.53
N GLN A 339 -10.34 5.91 -0.94
CA GLN A 339 -9.59 6.93 -0.22
C GLN A 339 -9.99 6.92 1.25
N SER A 340 -9.10 7.41 2.12
CA SER A 340 -9.41 7.58 3.53
C SER A 340 -10.66 8.43 3.70
N LYS A 341 -11.45 8.10 4.73
CA LYS A 341 -12.62 8.86 5.12
C LYS A 341 -12.24 10.28 5.55
N TYR A 342 -11.10 10.39 6.24
CA TYR A 342 -10.63 11.63 6.84
C TYR A 342 -9.33 12.12 6.19
N CYS A 343 -9.10 13.43 6.29
CA CYS A 343 -7.78 14.04 6.17
C CYS A 343 -7.25 14.36 7.58
N ASP A 344 -5.99 14.08 7.84
CA ASP A 344 -5.37 14.20 9.14
C ASP A 344 -4.51 15.46 9.24
N LEU A 345 -4.72 16.28 10.28
CA LEU A 345 -3.77 17.30 10.70
C LEU A 345 -2.66 16.65 11.55
N LEU A 346 -1.41 16.80 11.10
CA LEU A 346 -0.26 16.14 11.73
C LEU A 346 0.61 17.12 12.53
N GLN A 347 0.94 18.27 11.96
CA GLN A 347 1.92 19.20 12.56
C GLN A 347 1.58 20.65 12.23
N LEU A 348 2.05 21.57 13.09
CA LEU A 348 2.09 23.00 12.87
C LEU A 348 3.54 23.47 13.05
N ASP A 349 4.09 24.12 12.04
CA ASP A 349 5.31 24.91 12.14
C ASP A 349 4.93 26.36 12.45
N LYS A 350 4.95 26.70 13.74
CA LYS A 350 4.45 27.98 14.25
C LYS A 350 5.26 29.18 13.76
N ASP A 351 6.56 29.01 13.51
CA ASP A 351 7.43 30.11 13.08
C ASP A 351 7.14 30.55 11.64
N LYS A 352 6.54 29.65 10.86
CA LYS A 352 6.24 29.85 9.43
C LYS A 352 4.74 29.86 9.12
N ASP A 353 3.88 29.63 10.11
CA ASP A 353 2.44 29.44 9.93
C ASP A 353 2.09 28.34 8.90
N GLU A 354 2.84 27.23 8.95
CA GLU A 354 2.68 26.11 8.01
C GLU A 354 2.05 24.90 8.70
N VAL A 355 1.06 24.27 8.07
CA VAL A 355 0.39 23.07 8.60
C VAL A 355 0.63 21.86 7.71
N LEU A 356 0.88 20.70 8.33
CA LEU A 356 1.04 19.43 7.63
C LEU A 356 -0.26 18.64 7.66
N LEU A 357 -0.79 18.35 6.49
CA LEU A 357 -1.96 17.50 6.29
C LEU A 357 -1.57 16.16 5.65
N ARG A 358 -2.38 15.13 5.91
CA ARG A 358 -2.23 13.80 5.30
C ARG A 358 -3.55 13.15 4.90
N TYR A 359 -3.55 12.38 3.83
CA TYR A 359 -4.60 11.40 3.55
C TYR A 359 -4.02 10.12 2.93
N TYR A 360 -4.86 9.08 2.80
CA TYR A 360 -4.48 7.80 2.20
C TYR A 360 -5.38 7.45 1.01
N SER A 361 -4.84 6.70 0.05
CA SER A 361 -5.60 6.27 -1.13
C SER A 361 -5.06 4.98 -1.75
N SER A 362 -5.92 4.26 -2.45
CA SER A 362 -5.58 3.06 -3.23
C SER A 362 -4.82 3.40 -4.52
N CYS A 363 -5.07 4.57 -5.09
CA CYS A 363 -4.44 5.11 -6.30
C CYS A 363 -3.94 6.55 -6.05
N GLU A 364 -3.07 7.06 -6.93
CA GLU A 364 -2.68 8.47 -6.90
C GLU A 364 -3.88 9.35 -7.29
N VAL A 365 -4.24 10.29 -6.43
CA VAL A 365 -5.43 11.12 -6.60
C VAL A 365 -5.10 12.59 -6.33
N SER A 366 -5.69 13.47 -7.13
CA SER A 366 -5.61 14.91 -6.92
C SER A 366 -6.38 15.33 -5.67
N ALA A 367 -5.86 16.34 -4.98
CA ALA A 367 -6.54 17.04 -3.91
C ALA A 367 -6.77 18.50 -4.31
N GLU A 368 -7.90 19.04 -3.85
CA GLU A 368 -8.23 20.45 -3.94
C GLU A 368 -8.46 20.96 -2.51
N ILE A 369 -7.77 22.05 -2.16
CA ILE A 369 -7.80 22.64 -0.83
C ILE A 369 -8.27 24.07 -0.98
N ARG A 370 -9.33 24.44 -0.26
CA ARG A 370 -9.92 25.77 -0.34
C ARG A 370 -10.07 26.42 1.03
N ILE A 371 -9.82 27.71 1.08
CA ILE A 371 -10.15 28.59 2.21
C ILE A 371 -10.89 29.78 1.61
N ASP A 372 -12.07 30.10 2.15
CA ASP A 372 -12.91 31.19 1.64
C ASP A 372 -13.19 31.06 0.12
N ASN A 373 -13.46 29.82 -0.34
CA ASN A 373 -13.64 29.44 -1.74
C ASN A 373 -12.43 29.69 -2.68
N LYS A 374 -11.31 30.18 -2.17
CA LYS A 374 -10.04 30.32 -2.90
C LYS A 374 -9.19 29.08 -2.72
N GLU A 375 -8.63 28.57 -3.82
CA GLU A 375 -7.71 27.43 -3.76
C GLU A 375 -6.39 27.83 -3.08
N VAL A 376 -5.95 26.98 -2.15
CA VAL A 376 -4.67 27.07 -1.46
C VAL A 376 -3.75 25.99 -2.02
N ILE A 377 -2.60 26.42 -2.55
CA ILE A 377 -1.61 25.51 -3.13
C ILE A 377 -0.63 25.06 -2.03
N PRO A 378 -0.34 23.76 -1.90
CA PRO A 378 0.70 23.29 -0.99
C PRO A 378 2.07 23.88 -1.33
N ILE A 379 2.82 24.27 -0.31
CA ILE A 379 4.21 24.76 -0.45
C ILE A 379 5.20 23.61 -0.65
N GLU A 380 4.86 22.43 -0.16
CA GLU A 380 5.60 21.21 -0.38
C GLU A 380 4.64 20.04 -0.21
N PHE A 381 4.81 18.99 -1.01
CA PHE A 381 3.97 17.81 -0.91
C PHE A 381 4.74 16.59 -1.38
N LYS A 382 4.26 15.42 -0.99
CA LYS A 382 4.89 14.16 -1.34
C LYS A 382 3.87 13.04 -1.36
N THR A 383 3.94 12.21 -2.38
CA THR A 383 3.30 10.90 -2.42
C THR A 383 4.27 9.86 -1.86
N ILE A 384 3.83 9.11 -0.85
CA ILE A 384 4.58 8.04 -0.19
C ILE A 384 3.95 6.70 -0.58
N CYS A 385 4.77 5.72 -0.89
CA CYS A 385 4.33 4.35 -1.19
C CYS A 385 4.51 3.46 0.04
N HIS A 386 3.44 2.79 0.46
CA HIS A 386 3.52 1.73 1.45
C HIS A 386 3.51 0.39 0.73
N ASN A 387 4.60 -0.36 0.80
CA ASN A 387 4.77 -1.58 0.03
C ASN A 387 4.34 -2.81 0.83
N LEU A 388 3.73 -3.80 0.17
CA LEU A 388 3.44 -5.13 0.71
C LEU A 388 4.20 -6.13 -0.18
N PHE A 389 5.20 -6.80 0.38
CA PHE A 389 6.07 -7.72 -0.36
C PHE A 389 6.63 -7.10 -1.66
N SER A 390 7.17 -5.89 -1.51
CA SER A 390 7.77 -5.05 -2.57
C SER A 390 6.78 -4.43 -3.58
N ASP A 391 5.49 -4.77 -3.55
CA ASP A 391 4.48 -4.10 -4.39
C ASP A 391 3.82 -2.94 -3.66
N VAL A 392 3.50 -1.85 -4.36
CA VAL A 392 2.78 -0.72 -3.74
C VAL A 392 1.37 -1.14 -3.29
N PHE A 393 1.15 -1.17 -1.98
CA PHE A 393 -0.11 -1.59 -1.36
C PHE A 393 -1.10 -0.44 -1.22
N PHE A 394 -0.68 0.72 -0.74
CA PHE A 394 -1.47 1.95 -0.74
C PHE A 394 -0.55 3.17 -0.76
N TYR A 395 -1.14 4.34 -1.04
CA TYR A 395 -0.45 5.62 -1.09
C TYR A 395 -0.82 6.47 0.13
N GLU A 396 0.15 7.25 0.60
CA GLU A 396 -0.03 8.30 1.59
C GLU A 396 0.39 9.64 0.96
N GLN A 397 -0.49 10.62 0.99
CA GLN A 397 -0.16 11.98 0.55
C GLN A 397 0.14 12.84 1.77
N ARG A 398 1.26 13.56 1.78
CA ARG A 398 1.56 14.61 2.75
C ARG A 398 1.65 15.97 2.07
N MET A 399 1.06 16.99 2.67
CA MET A 399 0.99 18.33 2.10
C MET A 399 1.23 19.36 3.19
N TRP A 400 2.28 20.18 3.02
CA TRP A 400 2.50 21.38 3.81
C TRP A 400 1.74 22.54 3.18
N LEU A 401 0.89 23.19 3.96
CA LEU A 401 0.13 24.36 3.55
C LEU A 401 0.60 25.58 4.32
N TRP A 402 0.75 26.71 3.65
CA TRP A 402 1.03 27.97 4.30
C TRP A 402 -0.27 28.75 4.52
N LEU A 403 -0.59 29.05 5.78
CA LEU A 403 -1.83 29.72 6.19
C LEU A 403 -1.48 31.13 6.70
N THR A 404 -1.39 32.11 5.80
CA THR A 404 -0.97 33.52 6.06
C THR A 404 -1.77 34.25 7.15
N LYS A 405 -1.23 35.23 7.88
CA LYS A 405 -1.91 35.82 9.07
C LYS A 405 -3.26 36.58 8.89
N GLN A 406 -3.87 36.71 7.70
CA GLN A 406 -5.21 37.34 7.53
C GLN A 406 -6.09 36.64 6.46
N PRO A 407 -7.45 36.56 6.59
CA PRO A 407 -8.31 36.39 7.75
C PRO A 407 -8.80 34.92 7.85
N HIS A 408 -8.14 34.07 8.64
CA HIS A 408 -8.43 32.62 8.73
C HIS A 408 -9.47 32.23 9.79
N LYS A 409 -10.56 33.00 9.88
CA LYS A 409 -11.78 32.52 10.56
C LYS A 409 -12.59 31.56 9.69
N LYS A 410 -12.24 31.42 8.40
CA LYS A 410 -12.95 30.56 7.46
C LYS A 410 -12.41 29.11 7.56
N PRO A 411 -13.29 28.11 7.43
CA PRO A 411 -12.89 26.71 7.55
C PRO A 411 -12.08 26.25 6.34
N ILE A 412 -11.06 25.43 6.59
CA ILE A 412 -10.30 24.72 5.55
C ILE A 412 -11.18 23.62 4.99
N LYS A 413 -11.43 23.64 3.68
CA LYS A 413 -12.21 22.61 2.97
C LYS A 413 -11.29 21.83 2.05
N ILE A 414 -11.40 20.50 2.09
CA ILE A 414 -10.60 19.60 1.26
C ILE A 414 -11.53 18.71 0.44
N LYS A 415 -11.23 18.60 -0.84
CA LYS A 415 -11.81 17.61 -1.74
C LYS A 415 -10.70 16.68 -2.22
N ILE A 416 -11.00 15.39 -2.25
CA ILE A 416 -10.15 14.35 -2.82
C ILE A 416 -11.00 13.54 -3.78
N SER A 417 -10.57 13.41 -5.04
CA SER A 417 -11.38 12.79 -6.11
C SER A 417 -12.81 13.37 -6.16
N ASN A 418 -12.93 14.69 -6.11
CA ASN A 418 -14.20 15.44 -6.08
C ASN A 418 -15.13 15.19 -4.88
N ARG A 419 -14.70 14.42 -3.87
CA ARG A 419 -15.48 14.18 -2.64
C ARG A 419 -14.93 15.01 -1.49
N HIS A 420 -15.82 15.70 -0.78
CA HIS A 420 -15.46 16.41 0.44
C HIS A 420 -14.97 15.46 1.53
N LYS A 421 -13.94 15.88 2.26
CA LYS A 421 -13.35 15.13 3.36
C LYS A 421 -13.41 15.94 4.65
N GLU A 422 -13.77 15.28 5.73
CA GLU A 422 -13.67 15.85 7.07
C GLU A 422 -12.21 15.81 7.53
N ILE A 423 -11.83 16.77 8.37
CA ILE A 423 -10.48 16.88 8.89
C ILE A 423 -10.45 16.38 10.33
N ARG A 424 -9.46 15.57 10.68
CA ARG A 424 -9.16 15.19 12.07
C ARG A 424 -8.07 16.08 12.64
N ASP A 425 -8.29 16.59 13.85
CA ASP A 425 -7.33 17.43 14.58
C ASP A 425 -6.10 16.64 15.07
N PHE A 426 -5.19 17.31 15.78
CA PHE A 426 -4.00 16.70 16.38
C PHE A 426 -4.31 15.53 17.35
N ARG A 427 -5.53 15.48 17.90
CA ARG A 427 -6.01 14.43 18.81
C ARG A 427 -6.81 13.35 18.07
N ARG A 428 -6.81 13.38 16.74
CA ARG A 428 -7.54 12.47 15.85
C ARG A 428 -9.07 12.56 15.99
N LYS A 429 -9.59 13.69 16.45
CA LYS A 429 -11.03 13.96 16.53
C LYS A 429 -11.50 14.68 15.27
N VAL A 430 -12.66 14.27 14.75
CA VAL A 430 -13.27 14.87 13.55
C VAL A 430 -13.71 16.30 13.86
N GLU A 431 -13.35 17.23 12.98
CA GLU A 431 -13.63 18.66 13.09
C GLU A 431 -14.22 19.17 11.78
N ALA A 432 -15.52 19.47 11.77
CA ALA A 432 -16.22 19.92 10.56
C ALA A 432 -15.80 21.32 10.09
N ASN A 433 -15.41 22.20 11.02
CA ASN A 433 -15.05 23.60 10.76
C ASN A 433 -13.67 23.92 11.35
N ILE A 434 -12.63 23.26 10.85
CA ILE A 434 -11.26 23.55 11.29
C ILE A 434 -10.75 24.85 10.64
N THR A 435 -10.34 25.81 11.47
CA THR A 435 -9.79 27.10 11.06
C THR A 435 -8.34 27.21 11.54
N PHE A 436 -7.56 28.13 10.98
CA PHE A 436 -6.18 28.31 11.43
C PHE A 436 -6.10 28.77 12.90
N ASP A 437 -7.00 29.66 13.33
CA ASP A 437 -7.08 30.09 14.74
C ASP A 437 -7.35 28.92 15.68
N LYS A 438 -8.22 27.99 15.26
CA LYS A 438 -8.50 26.77 16.03
C LYS A 438 -7.29 25.84 16.06
N ILE A 439 -6.56 25.70 14.94
CA ILE A 439 -5.32 24.92 14.88
C ILE A 439 -4.28 25.50 15.85
N GLN A 440 -4.06 26.82 15.83
CA GLN A 440 -3.14 27.51 16.74
C GLN A 440 -3.58 27.38 18.20
N SER A 441 -4.87 27.57 18.49
CA SER A 441 -5.42 27.43 19.84
C SER A 441 -5.22 26.00 20.37
N GLN A 442 -5.55 24.98 19.56
CA GLN A 442 -5.31 23.57 19.91
C GLN A 442 -3.84 23.27 20.12
N TYR A 443 -2.97 23.78 19.25
CA TYR A 443 -1.52 23.62 19.37
C TYR A 443 -1.01 24.26 20.67
N ASN A 444 -1.35 25.52 20.93
CA ASN A 444 -0.94 26.22 22.16
C ASN A 444 -1.51 25.53 23.43
N ALA A 445 -2.72 24.97 23.38
CA ALA A 445 -3.32 24.24 24.50
C ALA A 445 -2.62 22.91 24.81
N MET A 446 -1.98 22.28 23.82
CA MET A 446 -1.18 21.06 24.01
C MET A 446 0.28 21.35 24.35
N HIS A 447 0.71 22.62 24.27
CA HIS A 447 2.09 22.99 24.56
C HIS A 447 2.44 22.63 26.01
N PRO A 448 3.49 21.82 26.23
CA PRO A 448 3.86 21.38 27.57
C PRO A 448 4.41 22.55 28.40
N LYS A 449 4.29 22.45 29.71
CA LYS A 449 4.94 23.37 30.65
C LYS A 449 6.38 22.88 30.88
N PHE A 450 7.36 23.71 30.52
CA PHE A 450 8.78 23.44 30.75
C PHE A 450 9.26 24.16 32.01
N LYS A 451 10.11 23.50 32.81
CA LYS A 451 10.82 24.13 33.92
C LYS A 451 12.03 24.88 33.40
N TYR A 452 11.84 26.17 33.18
CA TYR A 452 12.86 27.00 32.54
C TYR A 452 13.94 27.46 33.52
N ALA A 453 15.19 27.27 33.14
CA ALA A 453 16.36 27.74 33.86
C ALA A 453 17.09 28.81 33.03
N ARG A 454 17.14 30.04 33.56
CA ARG A 454 17.69 31.21 32.85
C ARG A 454 19.10 31.01 32.29
N LYS A 455 19.94 30.20 32.96
CA LYS A 455 21.30 29.85 32.53
C LYS A 455 21.35 29.17 31.15
N TYR A 456 20.31 28.42 30.78
CA TYR A 456 20.24 27.65 29.53
C TYR A 456 19.19 28.20 28.56
N SER A 457 18.73 29.43 28.79
CA SER A 457 17.79 30.13 27.93
C SER A 457 18.22 30.10 26.47
N GLY A 458 17.44 29.43 25.61
CA GLY A 458 17.63 29.46 24.16
C GLY A 458 18.94 28.81 23.67
N CYS A 459 19.58 28.00 24.52
CA CYS A 459 20.80 27.30 24.12
C CYS A 459 20.51 26.19 23.10
N TRP A 460 21.56 25.75 22.41
CA TRP A 460 21.51 24.55 21.57
C TRP A 460 22.24 23.41 22.29
N LEU A 461 21.60 22.25 22.35
CA LEU A 461 22.19 21.05 22.91
C LEU A 461 22.67 20.15 21.78
N LEU A 462 23.97 19.87 21.76
CA LEU A 462 24.61 18.98 20.81
C LEU A 462 24.97 17.66 21.48
N MET A 463 24.75 16.54 20.81
CA MET A 463 25.22 15.22 21.26
C MET A 463 25.34 14.22 20.12
N ASP A 464 26.35 13.36 20.18
CA ASP A 464 26.42 12.20 19.29
C ASP A 464 25.62 11.05 19.88
N ARG A 465 26.18 10.33 20.85
CA ARG A 465 25.48 9.34 21.69
C ARG A 465 25.48 9.80 23.14
N ASP A 466 24.72 9.11 23.97
CA ASP A 466 24.74 9.34 25.41
C ASP A 466 26.11 8.98 26.02
N ASN A 467 26.76 7.93 25.54
CA ASN A 467 28.00 7.39 26.12
C ASN A 467 29.29 7.65 25.31
N GLN A 468 29.20 8.23 24.12
CA GLN A 468 30.32 8.35 23.19
C GLN A 468 30.17 9.59 22.29
N ALA A 469 31.30 10.25 22.01
CA ALA A 469 31.42 11.35 21.06
C ALA A 469 32.07 10.88 19.74
N ASP A 470 32.90 11.71 19.10
CA ASP A 470 33.61 11.43 17.84
C ASP A 470 32.70 11.23 16.60
N ASP A 471 31.56 11.94 16.54
CA ASP A 471 30.69 11.97 15.36
C ASP A 471 30.24 13.41 15.01
N ASN A 472 29.22 13.56 14.17
CA ASN A 472 28.86 14.83 13.53
C ASN A 472 28.56 15.99 14.49
N ALA A 473 27.99 15.72 15.66
CA ALA A 473 27.67 16.76 16.63
C ALA A 473 28.94 17.34 17.25
N GLU A 474 29.97 16.51 17.49
CA GLU A 474 31.27 16.97 18.00
C GLU A 474 31.95 17.94 17.02
N HIS A 475 31.97 17.59 15.73
CA HIS A 475 32.54 18.45 14.69
C HIS A 475 31.77 19.75 14.50
N LEU A 476 30.43 19.66 14.47
CA LEU A 476 29.59 20.85 14.38
C LEU A 476 29.75 21.75 15.60
N TYR A 477 29.89 21.19 16.81
CA TYR A 477 30.15 21.96 18.03
C TYR A 477 31.43 22.79 17.88
N ARG A 478 32.54 22.17 17.44
CA ARG A 478 33.81 22.88 17.23
C ARG A 478 33.65 24.03 16.24
N TYR A 479 32.99 23.76 15.11
CA TYR A 479 32.77 24.77 14.07
C TYR A 479 31.94 25.96 14.60
N ILE A 480 30.83 25.70 15.31
CA ILE A 480 29.99 26.77 15.89
C ILE A 480 30.76 27.55 16.95
N ASN A 481 31.47 26.86 17.86
CA ASN A 481 32.23 27.52 18.93
C ASN A 481 33.29 28.48 18.37
N GLN A 482 33.90 28.13 17.24
CA GLN A 482 34.93 28.94 16.58
C GLN A 482 34.35 30.08 15.75
N ASN A 483 33.27 29.84 15.00
CA ASN A 483 32.77 30.79 13.99
C ASN A 483 31.57 31.62 14.44
N ARG A 484 30.81 31.13 15.44
CA ARG A 484 29.59 31.77 15.98
C ARG A 484 29.53 31.63 17.51
N PRO A 485 30.51 32.22 18.25
CA PRO A 485 30.54 32.18 19.71
C PRO A 485 29.36 32.91 20.37
N ASP A 486 28.60 33.70 19.61
CA ASP A 486 27.34 34.31 20.02
C ASP A 486 26.22 33.29 20.26
N ILE A 487 26.33 32.10 19.67
CA ILE A 487 25.36 31.01 19.87
C ILE A 487 25.75 30.23 21.13
N SER A 488 24.87 30.24 22.13
CA SER A 488 25.06 29.47 23.37
C SER A 488 24.88 27.98 23.10
N ILE A 489 25.97 27.23 23.10
CA ILE A 489 25.99 25.78 22.86
C ILE A 489 26.50 25.00 24.07
N PHE A 490 25.96 23.79 24.26
CA PHE A 490 26.43 22.82 25.25
C PHE A 490 26.50 21.44 24.60
N PHE A 491 27.46 20.63 25.04
CA PHE A 491 27.63 19.26 24.56
C PHE A 491 27.23 18.27 25.66
N VAL A 492 26.29 17.37 25.36
CA VAL A 492 25.76 16.43 26.34
C VAL A 492 26.43 15.07 26.17
N LEU A 493 26.98 14.53 27.26
CA LEU A 493 27.69 13.25 27.29
C LEU A 493 27.61 12.65 28.70
N LEU A 494 27.66 11.32 28.84
CA LEU A 494 27.78 10.68 30.15
C LEU A 494 29.11 11.05 30.81
N LYS A 495 29.09 11.29 32.13
CA LYS A 495 30.24 11.79 32.89
C LYS A 495 31.41 10.79 32.93
N ASP A 496 31.11 9.50 32.82
CA ASP A 496 32.05 8.37 32.79
C ASP A 496 32.43 7.94 31.37
N SER A 497 31.99 8.66 30.33
CA SER A 497 32.45 8.42 28.96
C SER A 497 33.96 8.62 28.85
N HIS A 498 34.61 7.75 28.06
CA HIS A 498 36.05 7.84 27.77
C HIS A 498 36.42 9.15 27.04
N ASP A 499 35.47 9.79 26.35
CA ASP A 499 35.67 11.06 25.67
C ASP A 499 35.59 12.28 26.59
N TRP A 500 35.03 12.16 27.80
CA TRP A 500 34.74 13.31 28.66
C TRP A 500 35.98 14.16 28.93
N VAL A 501 37.06 13.52 29.39
CA VAL A 501 38.30 14.22 29.80
C VAL A 501 38.95 14.93 28.62
N ARG A 502 38.91 14.34 27.43
CA ARG A 502 39.45 14.94 26.20
C ARG A 502 38.66 16.20 25.84
N LEU A 503 37.33 16.11 25.77
CA LEU A 503 36.47 17.22 25.39
C LEU A 503 36.51 18.36 26.41
N GLU A 504 36.59 18.05 27.70
CA GLU A 504 36.74 19.05 28.77
C GLU A 504 38.03 19.85 28.60
N LYS A 505 39.15 19.17 28.29
CA LYS A 505 40.44 19.82 27.99
C LYS A 505 40.41 20.66 26.71
N GLU A 506 39.63 20.26 25.72
CA GLU A 506 39.39 21.04 24.49
C GLU A 506 38.47 22.27 24.71
N GLY A 507 37.93 22.46 25.92
CA GLY A 507 37.10 23.62 26.27
C GLY A 507 35.62 23.44 25.94
N PHE A 508 35.13 22.22 25.76
CA PHE A 508 33.71 21.97 25.56
C PHE A 508 32.91 22.30 26.83
N LYS A 509 31.75 22.95 26.65
CA LYS A 509 30.76 23.18 27.72
C LYS A 509 29.95 21.90 27.93
N LEU A 510 30.48 20.98 28.72
CA LEU A 510 29.90 19.66 28.92
C LEU A 510 28.72 19.65 29.90
N LEU A 511 27.70 18.86 29.59
CA LEU A 511 26.58 18.54 30.47
C LEU A 511 26.50 17.02 30.67
N ALA A 512 26.54 16.58 31.93
CA ALA A 512 26.45 15.16 32.24
C ALA A 512 25.06 14.63 31.88
N PHE A 513 25.00 13.67 30.95
CA PHE A 513 23.75 13.05 30.50
C PHE A 513 22.98 12.48 31.70
N GLY A 514 21.69 12.81 31.76
CA GLY A 514 20.79 12.43 32.85
C GLY A 514 20.98 13.15 34.19
N SER A 515 21.90 14.12 34.28
CA SER A 515 21.98 15.00 35.44
C SER A 515 20.82 16.00 35.49
N ARG A 516 20.54 16.56 36.68
CA ARG A 516 19.57 17.66 36.83
C ARG A 516 19.93 18.88 35.98
N GLU A 517 21.23 19.11 35.77
CA GLU A 517 21.73 20.20 34.94
C GLU A 517 21.38 19.97 33.46
N HIS A 518 21.59 18.75 32.97
CA HIS A 518 21.16 18.34 31.64
C HIS A 518 19.64 18.46 31.48
N GLU A 519 18.84 17.97 32.43
CA GLU A 519 17.37 18.09 32.37
C GLU A 519 16.92 19.56 32.32
N ALA A 520 17.52 20.43 33.15
CA ALA A 520 17.22 21.86 33.16
C ALA A 520 17.59 22.54 31.83
N ALA A 521 18.73 22.18 31.25
CA ALA A 521 19.14 22.68 29.94
C ALA A 521 18.21 22.18 28.83
N LEU A 522 17.83 20.91 28.87
CA LEU A 522 16.95 20.27 27.90
C LEU A 522 15.55 20.88 27.89
N GLU A 523 15.01 21.22 29.06
CA GLU A 523 13.73 21.94 29.16
C GLU A 523 13.83 23.41 28.68
N SER A 524 15.03 24.02 28.72
CA SER A 524 15.24 25.45 28.43
C SER A 524 15.81 25.75 27.03
N CYS A 525 16.35 24.74 26.35
CA CYS A 525 16.95 24.86 25.02
C CYS A 525 15.92 25.19 23.94
N ASP A 526 16.39 25.75 22.82
CA ASP A 526 15.59 25.94 21.61
C ASP A 526 15.74 24.74 20.66
N LYS A 527 16.95 24.18 20.61
CA LYS A 527 17.35 23.19 19.62
C LYS A 527 18.06 22.01 20.26
N ILE A 528 17.69 20.82 19.80
CA ILE A 528 18.36 19.56 20.09
C ILE A 528 18.96 19.07 18.79
N ILE A 529 20.28 18.98 18.74
CA ILE A 529 21.05 18.65 17.55
C ILE A 529 21.80 17.36 17.84
N SER A 530 21.53 16.30 17.07
CA SER A 530 22.16 15.01 17.34
C SER A 530 22.42 14.15 16.12
N SER A 531 23.51 13.40 16.18
CA SER A 531 23.86 12.32 15.24
C SER A 531 22.95 11.10 15.37
N HIS A 532 22.15 11.00 16.44
CA HIS A 532 21.20 9.92 16.68
C HIS A 532 19.76 10.42 16.85
N ALA A 533 18.80 9.65 16.31
CA ALA A 533 17.36 9.90 16.46
C ALA A 533 16.69 8.82 17.34
N ALA A 534 17.41 8.27 18.32
CA ALA A 534 16.84 7.29 19.25
C ALA A 534 15.90 7.96 20.27
N GLN A 535 15.12 7.16 21.01
CA GLN A 535 14.15 7.70 21.98
C GLN A 535 14.84 8.50 23.08
N PHE A 536 16.04 8.11 23.51
CA PHE A 536 16.78 8.84 24.56
C PHE A 536 17.14 10.28 24.16
N VAL A 537 17.17 10.61 22.86
CA VAL A 537 17.37 11.96 22.33
C VAL A 537 16.03 12.64 22.05
N THR A 538 15.18 11.98 21.26
CA THR A 538 13.95 12.56 20.71
C THR A 538 12.79 12.67 21.72
N ASP A 539 12.80 11.85 22.77
CA ASP A 539 11.78 11.80 23.81
C ASP A 539 12.37 11.29 25.15
N TYR A 540 13.39 12.01 25.64
CA TYR A 540 14.14 11.65 26.86
C TYR A 540 13.23 11.35 28.06
N PHE A 541 12.24 12.21 28.32
CA PHE A 541 11.31 12.07 29.45
C PHE A 541 10.20 11.03 29.25
N LYS A 542 10.08 10.45 28.04
CA LYS A 542 9.07 9.45 27.66
C LYS A 542 7.62 9.93 27.82
N ASP A 543 7.42 11.24 27.85
CA ASP A 543 6.11 11.90 27.96
C ASP A 543 5.81 12.78 26.72
N LYS A 544 6.66 12.72 25.69
CA LYS A 544 6.56 13.42 24.40
C LYS A 544 6.68 14.93 24.49
N ARG A 545 7.00 15.52 25.64
CA ARG A 545 7.15 16.99 25.76
C ARG A 545 8.32 17.53 24.94
N MET A 546 9.34 16.70 24.71
CA MET A 546 10.52 17.06 23.90
C MET A 546 10.21 17.27 22.41
N LEU A 547 9.10 16.73 21.90
CA LEU A 547 8.69 16.89 20.50
C LEU A 547 8.33 18.34 20.13
N TRP A 548 8.20 19.21 21.13
CA TRP A 548 7.93 20.64 20.96
C TRP A 548 9.20 21.47 20.77
N LYS A 549 10.38 20.89 21.00
CA LYS A 549 11.68 21.48 20.67
C LYS A 549 12.00 21.26 19.20
N LYS A 550 12.88 22.09 18.62
CA LYS A 550 13.37 21.86 17.25
C LYS A 550 14.42 20.75 17.29
N PHE A 551 14.19 19.67 16.54
CA PHE A 551 15.11 18.54 16.48
C PHE A 551 15.82 18.46 15.13
N ILE A 552 17.15 18.51 15.18
CA ILE A 552 18.05 18.45 14.02
C ILE A 552 18.77 17.12 14.06
N PHE A 553 18.50 16.27 13.08
CA PHE A 553 19.13 14.97 12.94
C PHE A 553 20.30 15.03 11.96
N LEU A 554 21.51 14.96 12.52
CA LEU A 554 22.78 15.01 11.79
C LEU A 554 23.17 13.70 11.12
N GLN A 555 22.50 12.59 11.46
CA GLN A 555 22.89 11.21 11.15
C GLN A 555 24.25 10.79 11.75
N HIS A 556 24.54 9.48 11.73
CA HIS A 556 25.81 8.86 12.13
C HIS A 556 26.40 8.00 10.99
N GLY A 557 25.89 8.21 9.77
CA GLY A 557 26.22 7.44 8.59
C GLY A 557 25.15 7.58 7.52
N ILE A 558 25.54 7.31 6.28
CA ILE A 558 24.66 7.38 5.12
C ILE A 558 23.61 6.27 5.17
N ILE A 559 22.36 6.63 4.89
CA ILE A 559 21.24 5.71 4.82
C ILE A 559 21.14 5.16 3.40
N HIS A 560 21.68 3.98 3.17
CA HIS A 560 21.69 3.30 1.87
C HIS A 560 20.66 2.15 1.78
N ASN A 561 20.42 1.47 2.91
CA ASN A 561 19.32 0.51 3.06
C ASN A 561 18.03 1.21 3.54
N ASP A 562 16.86 0.61 3.28
CA ASP A 562 15.59 1.19 3.70
C ASP A 562 15.33 0.95 5.21
N GLN A 563 15.30 2.06 5.95
CA GLN A 563 15.06 2.21 7.37
C GLN A 563 13.77 2.99 7.68
N SER A 564 12.89 3.18 6.70
CA SER A 564 11.66 3.97 6.82
C SER A 564 10.78 3.55 8.01
N THR A 565 10.77 2.25 8.36
CA THR A 565 10.08 1.71 9.54
C THR A 565 10.52 2.37 10.85
N LEU A 566 11.81 2.72 11.01
CA LEU A 566 12.34 3.41 12.21
C LEU A 566 11.81 4.84 12.36
N PHE A 567 11.38 5.45 11.25
CA PHE A 567 10.86 6.81 11.18
C PHE A 567 9.35 6.86 10.99
N ARG A 568 8.69 5.72 10.75
CA ARG A 568 7.25 5.61 10.50
C ARG A 568 6.35 6.26 11.56
N PRO A 569 6.63 6.18 12.89
CA PRO A 569 5.77 6.80 13.88
C PRO A 569 5.65 8.32 13.71
N ASP A 570 4.42 8.85 13.60
CA ASP A 570 4.17 10.29 13.36
C ASP A 570 4.71 11.19 14.46
N TRP A 571 4.72 10.71 15.72
CA TRP A 571 5.24 11.46 16.85
C TRP A 571 6.75 11.74 16.73
N LYS A 572 7.48 10.93 15.95
CA LYS A 572 8.91 11.16 15.72
C LYS A 572 9.07 12.30 14.71
N LYS A 573 9.07 13.52 15.25
CA LYS A 573 9.23 14.78 14.53
C LYS A 573 10.72 15.07 14.31
N ILE A 574 11.08 15.42 13.08
CA ILE A 574 12.43 15.85 12.70
C ILE A 574 12.24 17.15 11.91
N ASP A 575 12.85 18.24 12.37
CA ASP A 575 12.75 19.55 11.73
C ASP A 575 13.81 19.69 10.62
N ILE A 576 14.99 19.12 10.81
CA ILE A 576 16.06 19.00 9.78
C ILE A 576 16.62 17.57 9.79
N PHE A 577 16.68 16.94 8.62
CA PHE A 577 17.28 15.63 8.39
C PHE A 577 18.41 15.78 7.36
N LEU A 578 19.67 15.64 7.78
CA LEU A 578 20.81 15.76 6.88
C LEU A 578 20.96 14.55 5.95
N THR A 579 21.54 14.79 4.78
CA THR A 579 21.97 13.76 3.82
C THR A 579 23.26 14.20 3.15
N SER A 580 24.03 13.25 2.66
CA SER A 580 25.32 13.49 2.00
C SER A 580 25.35 13.17 0.52
N GLY A 581 24.50 12.25 0.07
CA GLY A 581 24.43 11.87 -1.34
C GLY A 581 23.14 12.28 -2.04
N VAL A 582 23.20 12.46 -3.36
CA VAL A 582 22.02 12.80 -4.17
C VAL A 582 20.98 11.67 -4.13
N ASP A 583 21.42 10.42 -4.25
CA ASP A 583 20.52 9.26 -4.21
C ASP A 583 19.96 9.03 -2.81
N GLU A 584 20.76 9.27 -1.76
CA GLU A 584 20.29 9.27 -0.38
C GLU A 584 19.18 10.31 -0.19
N TYR A 585 19.44 11.56 -0.57
CA TYR A 585 18.46 12.65 -0.53
C TYR A 585 17.17 12.28 -1.27
N ASN A 586 17.29 11.74 -2.49
CA ASN A 586 16.14 11.33 -3.28
C ASN A 586 15.36 10.17 -2.65
N SER A 587 16.03 9.23 -1.99
CA SER A 587 15.38 8.12 -1.29
C SER A 587 14.55 8.59 -0.09
N LEU A 588 14.98 9.66 0.58
CA LEU A 588 14.32 10.22 1.77
C LEU A 588 13.25 11.25 1.42
N ALA A 589 13.53 12.14 0.47
CA ALA A 589 12.71 13.32 0.14
C ALA A 589 11.93 13.18 -1.17
N GLY A 590 12.32 12.27 -2.06
CA GLY A 590 11.75 12.10 -3.39
C GLY A 590 10.31 11.58 -3.39
N GLU A 591 9.67 11.62 -4.54
CA GLU A 591 8.32 11.10 -4.73
C GLU A 591 8.31 9.57 -4.73
N LYS A 592 7.20 8.97 -4.27
CA LYS A 592 6.92 7.52 -4.31
C LYS A 592 7.91 6.65 -3.55
N THR A 593 8.63 7.23 -2.58
CA THR A 593 9.50 6.51 -1.65
C THR A 593 8.71 5.99 -0.44
N THR A 594 9.32 5.15 0.39
CA THR A 594 8.76 4.66 1.66
C THR A 594 8.92 5.64 2.83
N TYR A 595 9.85 6.60 2.72
CA TYR A 595 10.09 7.62 3.75
C TYR A 595 9.04 8.72 3.76
N LYS A 596 8.67 9.17 4.96
CA LYS A 596 7.61 10.16 5.19
C LYS A 596 8.03 11.63 5.05
N PHE A 597 9.33 11.89 4.87
CA PHE A 597 9.90 13.23 4.90
C PHE A 597 9.84 13.89 3.52
N THR A 598 9.64 15.20 3.51
CA THR A 598 9.61 16.00 2.29
C THR A 598 10.91 16.80 2.16
N LYS A 599 11.04 17.58 1.09
CA LYS A 599 12.19 18.48 0.89
C LYS A 599 12.25 19.62 1.92
N LYS A 600 11.14 19.86 2.65
CA LYS A 600 11.12 20.81 3.77
C LYS A 600 12.05 20.34 4.89
N GLU A 601 11.98 19.06 5.26
CA GLU A 601 12.76 18.48 6.36
C GLU A 601 14.14 17.99 5.91
N VAL A 602 14.25 17.34 4.74
CA VAL A 602 15.50 16.71 4.27
C VAL A 602 16.42 17.71 3.59
N LYS A 603 17.71 17.71 3.93
CA LYS A 603 18.71 18.69 3.50
C LYS A 603 19.99 18.02 3.03
N LEU A 604 20.38 18.27 1.78
CA LEU A 604 21.63 17.81 1.19
C LEU A 604 22.75 18.79 1.55
N THR A 605 23.56 18.44 2.54
CA THR A 605 24.62 19.31 3.10
C THR A 605 25.99 18.64 3.17
N GLY A 606 26.05 17.30 3.13
CA GLY A 606 27.19 16.54 3.66
C GLY A 606 27.10 16.37 5.17
N LEU A 607 27.92 15.46 5.73
CA LEU A 607 28.04 15.26 7.18
C LEU A 607 29.10 16.20 7.77
N PRO A 608 28.88 16.85 8.92
CA PRO A 608 29.89 17.67 9.59
C PRO A 608 31.28 17.01 9.74
N ARG A 609 31.33 15.70 10.06
CA ARG A 609 32.60 14.96 10.19
C ARG A 609 33.42 14.86 8.91
N HIS A 610 32.78 14.99 7.74
CA HIS A 610 33.45 14.92 6.44
C HIS A 610 34.44 16.07 6.22
N ASP A 611 34.23 17.21 6.86
CA ASP A 611 35.18 18.33 6.80
C ASP A 611 36.51 17.98 7.48
N SER A 612 36.43 17.30 8.64
CA SER A 612 37.62 16.78 9.32
C SER A 612 38.25 15.64 8.52
N LEU A 613 37.42 14.75 7.96
CA LEU A 613 37.88 13.56 7.23
C LEU A 613 38.77 13.91 6.03
N LEU A 614 38.50 15.00 5.31
CA LEU A 614 39.31 15.43 4.15
C LEU A 614 40.64 16.10 4.51
N LYS A 615 40.87 16.45 5.78
CA LYS A 615 42.15 17.05 6.19
C LYS A 615 43.26 16.02 6.03
N LYS A 616 44.37 16.45 5.40
CA LYS A 616 45.61 15.68 5.26
C LYS A 616 46.54 15.94 6.44
N ASP A 617 46.05 15.65 7.63
CA ASP A 617 46.73 15.86 8.92
C ASP A 617 47.24 14.55 9.55
N ILE A 618 46.97 13.41 8.92
CA ILE A 618 47.39 12.08 9.37
C ILE A 618 47.93 11.30 8.17
N ASP A 619 49.11 10.71 8.33
CA ASP A 619 49.73 9.86 7.32
C ASP A 619 49.04 8.50 7.21
N GLU A 620 48.99 7.97 5.99
CA GLU A 620 48.48 6.63 5.73
C GLU A 620 49.50 5.55 6.14
N GLU A 621 48.98 4.48 6.71
CA GLU A 621 49.73 3.30 7.13
C GLU A 621 49.29 2.07 6.35
N ASN A 622 50.12 1.02 6.31
CA ASN A 622 49.78 -0.28 5.70
C ASN A 622 48.79 -1.06 6.58
N ILE A 623 47.58 -0.53 6.74
CA ILE A 623 46.50 -1.15 7.52
C ILE A 623 45.40 -1.64 6.58
N ILE A 624 44.98 -2.88 6.80
CA ILE A 624 43.72 -3.44 6.30
C ILE A 624 42.70 -3.36 7.45
N LEU A 625 41.66 -2.57 7.26
CA LEU A 625 40.62 -2.35 8.25
C LEU A 625 39.43 -3.26 7.97
N VAL A 626 39.07 -4.13 8.91
CA VAL A 626 37.97 -5.08 8.79
C VAL A 626 36.84 -4.68 9.72
N MET A 627 35.69 -4.26 9.15
CA MET A 627 34.57 -3.69 9.89
C MET A 627 33.23 -4.33 9.52
N PRO A 628 32.87 -5.47 10.12
CA PRO A 628 31.60 -6.11 9.85
C PRO A 628 30.41 -5.43 10.53
N THR A 629 29.26 -5.47 9.86
CA THR A 629 27.97 -4.98 10.37
C THR A 629 27.36 -5.98 11.34
N TRP A 630 26.59 -5.49 12.31
CA TRP A 630 25.85 -6.35 13.24
C TRP A 630 24.72 -7.16 12.59
N ARG A 631 24.32 -8.24 13.25
CA ARG A 631 23.18 -9.08 12.85
C ARG A 631 22.10 -9.11 13.94
N PRO A 632 20.88 -8.62 13.65
CA PRO A 632 19.77 -8.60 14.59
C PRO A 632 19.49 -9.89 15.35
N ASN A 633 19.48 -11.00 14.61
CA ASN A 633 19.23 -12.35 15.13
C ASN A 633 20.39 -12.88 15.98
N LEU A 634 21.55 -12.20 15.99
CA LEU A 634 22.72 -12.54 16.79
C LEU A 634 22.88 -11.64 18.02
N LEU A 635 21.89 -10.82 18.35
CA LEU A 635 21.91 -9.98 19.55
C LEU A 635 21.05 -10.56 20.67
N GLY A 636 21.60 -10.67 21.88
CA GLY A 636 20.81 -11.01 23.06
C GLY A 636 19.89 -9.87 23.52
N LYS A 637 19.13 -10.15 24.60
CA LYS A 637 18.14 -9.22 25.15
C LYS A 637 18.80 -7.95 25.68
N VAL A 638 18.13 -6.81 25.49
CA VAL A 638 18.58 -5.52 26.03
C VAL A 638 18.41 -5.51 27.55
N THR A 639 19.48 -5.21 28.27
CA THR A 639 19.49 -5.12 29.74
C THR A 639 19.29 -3.67 30.21
N SER A 640 20.07 -2.73 29.70
CA SER A 640 19.98 -1.29 29.99
C SER A 640 20.66 -0.44 28.92
N GLY A 641 20.08 0.71 28.55
CA GLY A 641 20.65 1.59 27.52
C GLY A 641 20.84 0.84 26.19
N THR A 642 22.09 0.72 25.74
CA THR A 642 22.48 -0.07 24.55
C THR A 642 23.09 -1.44 24.88
N SER A 643 23.22 -1.82 26.16
CA SER A 643 23.84 -3.08 26.62
C SER A 643 22.92 -4.29 26.46
N ARG A 644 23.51 -5.47 26.22
CA ARG A 644 22.79 -6.72 25.90
C ARG A 644 23.43 -7.97 26.52
N GLU A 645 22.62 -9.01 26.74
CA GLU A 645 23.09 -10.37 27.04
C GLU A 645 23.81 -10.99 25.84
N LEU A 646 24.71 -11.95 26.10
CA LEU A 646 25.35 -12.75 25.05
C LEU A 646 24.49 -13.96 24.67
N LEU A 647 24.62 -14.43 23.42
CA LEU A 647 23.94 -15.63 22.95
C LEU A 647 24.87 -16.85 23.15
N PRO A 648 24.42 -17.94 23.77
CA PRO A 648 25.26 -19.11 24.09
C PRO A 648 25.97 -19.74 22.89
N ASP A 649 25.34 -19.77 21.72
CA ASP A 649 25.84 -20.46 20.52
C ASP A 649 26.33 -19.48 19.42
N PHE A 650 26.75 -18.27 19.79
CA PHE A 650 27.19 -17.24 18.82
C PHE A 650 28.29 -17.75 17.88
N GLN A 651 29.28 -18.48 18.42
CA GLN A 651 30.42 -19.02 17.65
C GLN A 651 29.99 -19.99 16.53
N ASN A 652 28.83 -20.64 16.68
CA ASN A 652 28.30 -21.57 15.68
C ASN A 652 27.57 -20.87 14.52
N SER A 653 27.32 -19.55 14.63
CA SER A 653 26.67 -18.77 13.59
C SER A 653 27.52 -18.68 12.32
N GLU A 654 26.84 -18.62 11.17
CA GLU A 654 27.47 -18.38 9.87
C GLU A 654 28.34 -17.12 9.87
N TYR A 655 27.87 -16.06 10.56
CA TYR A 655 28.60 -14.80 10.73
C TYR A 655 29.93 -14.97 11.46
N ALA A 656 29.93 -15.64 12.62
CA ALA A 656 31.16 -15.84 13.39
C ALA A 656 32.16 -16.72 12.62
N LYS A 657 31.66 -17.79 11.97
CA LYS A 657 32.48 -18.71 11.16
C LYS A 657 33.15 -18.00 9.99
N ALA A 658 32.39 -17.27 9.17
CA ALA A 658 32.90 -16.62 7.98
C ALA A 658 34.00 -15.58 8.28
N TRP A 659 33.81 -14.73 9.29
CA TRP A 659 34.83 -13.75 9.69
C TRP A 659 36.07 -14.42 10.31
N THR A 660 35.87 -15.46 11.12
CA THR A 660 37.00 -16.21 11.72
C THR A 660 37.82 -16.93 10.65
N GLU A 661 37.16 -17.53 9.66
CA GLU A 661 37.79 -18.20 8.52
C GLU A 661 38.67 -17.25 7.71
N LEU A 662 38.14 -16.07 7.34
CA LEU A 662 38.91 -15.04 6.63
C LEU A 662 40.13 -14.58 7.46
N LEU A 663 39.90 -14.19 8.72
CA LEU A 663 40.93 -13.59 9.58
C LEU A 663 41.99 -14.60 10.06
N SER A 664 41.67 -15.90 10.02
CA SER A 664 42.60 -16.98 10.41
C SER A 664 43.26 -17.67 9.21
N SER A 665 43.04 -17.16 7.99
CA SER A 665 43.58 -17.74 6.77
C SER A 665 45.12 -17.69 6.73
N ALA A 666 45.76 -18.84 6.48
CA ALA A 666 47.20 -18.92 6.30
C ALA A 666 47.69 -18.08 5.10
N SER A 667 46.89 -18.02 4.03
CA SER A 667 47.18 -17.20 2.85
C SER A 667 47.15 -15.70 3.18
N LEU A 668 46.19 -15.26 3.99
CA LEU A 668 46.11 -13.88 4.46
C LEU A 668 47.34 -13.52 5.32
N TYR A 669 47.69 -14.39 6.27
CA TYR A 669 48.85 -14.19 7.14
C TYR A 669 50.16 -14.05 6.34
N ASN A 670 50.39 -14.94 5.38
CA ASN A 670 51.58 -14.89 4.52
C ASN A 670 51.61 -13.60 3.68
N LEU A 671 50.46 -13.18 3.15
CA LEU A 671 50.35 -11.95 2.35
C LEU A 671 50.69 -10.70 3.18
N ILE A 672 50.10 -10.55 4.38
CA ILE A 672 50.35 -9.36 5.21
C ILE A 672 51.77 -9.33 5.75
N LYS A 673 52.34 -10.49 6.10
CA LYS A 673 53.71 -10.59 6.62
C LYS A 673 54.74 -10.20 5.56
N ASN A 674 54.58 -10.68 4.32
CA ASN A 674 55.53 -10.41 3.23
C ASN A 674 55.52 -8.95 2.78
N GLU A 675 54.36 -8.29 2.86
CA GLU A 675 54.17 -6.94 2.32
C GLU A 675 54.12 -5.86 3.41
N GLY A 676 54.34 -6.24 4.68
CA GLY A 676 54.39 -5.30 5.81
C GLY A 676 53.05 -4.63 6.11
N TYR A 677 51.94 -5.36 5.96
CA TYR A 677 50.61 -4.91 6.36
C TYR A 677 50.22 -5.44 7.75
N ARG A 678 49.34 -4.72 8.43
CA ARG A 678 48.65 -5.19 9.64
C ARG A 678 47.15 -5.15 9.48
N ILE A 679 46.44 -6.02 10.18
CA ILE A 679 44.99 -6.09 10.14
C ILE A 679 44.43 -5.54 11.43
N ILE A 680 43.47 -4.63 11.31
CA ILE A 680 42.65 -4.16 12.44
C ILE A 680 41.23 -4.69 12.26
N PHE A 681 40.78 -5.52 13.20
CA PHE A 681 39.41 -5.97 13.30
C PHE A 681 38.62 -5.05 14.24
N PHE A 682 37.66 -4.33 13.67
CA PHE A 682 36.81 -3.38 14.40
C PHE A 682 35.33 -3.74 14.12
N PRO A 683 34.76 -4.70 14.85
CA PRO A 683 33.35 -5.05 14.68
C PRO A 683 32.45 -3.90 15.14
N HIS A 684 31.28 -3.77 14.51
CA HIS A 684 30.28 -2.77 14.87
C HIS A 684 29.99 -2.79 16.40
N ALA A 685 29.72 -1.62 17.00
CA ALA A 685 29.50 -1.48 18.45
C ALA A 685 28.56 -2.54 19.08
N ASN A 686 27.46 -2.89 18.40
CA ASN A 686 26.53 -3.93 18.87
C ASN A 686 27.13 -5.36 18.89
N MET A 687 28.20 -5.62 18.14
CA MET A 687 28.91 -6.90 18.09
C MET A 687 30.16 -6.92 18.99
N GLN A 688 30.64 -5.76 19.46
CA GLN A 688 31.81 -5.68 20.33
C GLN A 688 31.70 -6.50 21.63
N PRO A 689 30.51 -6.69 22.26
CA PRO A 689 30.39 -7.60 23.40
C PRO A 689 30.78 -9.05 23.10
N TYR A 690 30.77 -9.46 21.83
CA TYR A 690 31.14 -10.81 21.40
C TYR A 690 32.62 -10.94 20.99
N ILE A 691 33.44 -9.88 21.16
CA ILE A 691 34.85 -9.90 20.74
C ILE A 691 35.61 -11.10 21.32
N SER A 692 35.41 -11.42 22.60
CA SER A 692 36.08 -12.55 23.27
C SER A 692 35.66 -13.92 22.73
N GLU A 693 34.53 -14.00 22.01
CA GLU A 693 34.04 -15.22 21.39
C GLU A 693 34.68 -15.46 20.01
N PHE A 694 35.34 -14.44 19.43
CA PHE A 694 36.14 -14.62 18.23
C PHE A 694 37.52 -15.16 18.60
N ASN A 695 37.76 -16.45 18.36
CA ASN A 695 39.07 -17.09 18.52
C ASN A 695 40.02 -16.65 17.40
N LEU A 696 40.52 -15.41 17.45
CA LEU A 696 41.38 -14.82 16.40
C LEU A 696 42.87 -15.00 16.69
N PRO A 697 43.73 -15.12 15.66
CA PRO A 697 45.18 -15.16 15.83
C PRO A 697 45.76 -13.86 16.40
N GLU A 698 46.88 -13.95 17.13
CA GLU A 698 47.55 -12.80 17.78
C GLU A 698 47.97 -11.68 16.82
N HIS A 699 48.20 -11.98 15.54
CA HIS A 699 48.59 -10.98 14.54
C HIS A 699 47.43 -10.10 14.07
N ILE A 700 46.19 -10.39 14.49
CA ILE A 700 45.00 -9.57 14.23
C ILE A 700 44.81 -8.61 15.40
N SER A 701 44.96 -7.30 15.15
CA SER A 701 44.72 -6.29 16.19
C SER A 701 43.21 -6.06 16.30
N ILE A 702 42.65 -6.34 17.48
CA ILE A 702 41.25 -6.03 17.76
C ILE A 702 41.18 -4.62 18.35
N GLN A 703 40.30 -3.78 17.80
CA GLN A 703 40.07 -2.43 18.30
C GLN A 703 38.58 -2.15 18.45
N SER A 704 38.28 -1.17 19.29
CA SER A 704 36.96 -0.70 19.67
C SER A 704 36.93 0.82 19.74
N HIS A 705 35.77 1.39 20.05
CA HIS A 705 35.66 2.84 20.23
C HIS A 705 36.47 3.37 21.43
N TYR A 706 36.88 2.51 22.37
CA TYR A 706 37.70 2.91 23.51
C TYR A 706 39.18 3.13 23.15
N ASP A 707 39.64 2.58 22.01
CA ASP A 707 41.05 2.59 21.61
C ASP A 707 41.45 3.88 20.87
N GLY A 708 40.47 4.68 20.43
CA GLY A 708 40.71 5.97 19.78
C GLY A 708 39.65 6.34 18.75
N SER A 709 39.90 7.44 18.03
CA SER A 709 38.97 7.95 17.01
C SER A 709 38.86 7.00 15.82
N ILE A 710 37.63 6.64 15.48
CA ILE A 710 37.33 5.82 14.30
C ILE A 710 37.67 6.57 13.01
N GLN A 711 37.54 7.90 13.01
CA GLN A 711 37.84 8.74 11.86
C GLN A 711 39.35 8.78 11.57
N SER A 712 40.17 8.84 12.63
CA SER A 712 41.63 8.69 12.49
C SER A 712 41.99 7.31 11.93
N LEU A 713 41.26 6.26 12.31
CA LEU A 713 41.46 4.92 11.76
C LEU A 713 41.12 4.84 10.26
N PHE A 714 40.06 5.52 9.79
CA PHE A 714 39.77 5.65 8.36
C PHE A 714 40.89 6.39 7.61
N LYS A 715 41.44 7.47 8.18
CA LYS A 715 42.56 8.23 7.59
C LYS A 715 43.85 7.43 7.52
N ARG A 716 44.16 6.62 8.54
CA ARG A 716 45.37 5.77 8.57
C ARG A 716 45.26 4.54 7.68
N SER A 717 44.06 4.00 7.48
CA SER A 717 43.89 2.73 6.76
C SER A 717 43.98 2.88 5.25
N LYS A 718 44.64 1.94 4.57
CA LYS A 718 44.71 1.92 3.09
C LYS A 718 43.56 1.18 2.45
N ILE A 719 43.08 0.11 3.08
CA ILE A 719 42.06 -0.78 2.51
C ILE A 719 41.01 -1.08 3.57
N MET A 720 39.75 -1.17 3.18
CA MET A 720 38.67 -1.64 4.04
C MET A 720 38.02 -2.92 3.51
N ILE A 721 37.76 -3.86 4.41
CA ILE A 721 36.85 -5.00 4.19
C ILE A 721 35.65 -4.79 5.10
N THR A 722 34.45 -4.80 4.53
CA THR A 722 33.19 -4.69 5.27
C THR A 722 32.12 -5.53 4.57
N ASP A 723 30.85 -5.43 4.96
CA ASP A 723 29.75 -6.20 4.40
C ASP A 723 28.59 -5.29 3.93
N TYR A 724 27.76 -4.80 4.86
CA TYR A 724 26.57 -4.00 4.58
C TYR A 724 26.61 -2.64 5.30
N SER A 725 27.80 -2.20 5.69
CA SER A 725 28.00 -1.06 6.58
C SER A 725 28.08 0.27 5.82
N SER A 726 27.54 1.33 6.43
CA SER A 726 27.70 2.69 5.92
C SER A 726 29.14 3.21 6.03
N VAL A 727 30.03 2.56 6.79
CA VAL A 727 31.45 2.98 6.91
C VAL A 727 32.21 2.88 5.58
N ALA A 728 31.75 2.04 4.65
CA ALA A 728 32.28 2.00 3.28
C ALA A 728 32.20 3.36 2.57
N PHE A 729 31.18 4.16 2.89
CA PHE A 729 31.01 5.48 2.32
C PHE A 729 32.06 6.48 2.82
N GLU A 730 32.59 6.31 4.03
CA GLU A 730 33.68 7.13 4.56
C GLU A 730 34.99 6.85 3.80
N MET A 731 35.27 5.57 3.52
CA MET A 731 36.42 5.19 2.68
C MET A 731 36.27 5.68 1.24
N ALA A 732 35.06 5.57 0.67
CA ALA A 732 34.76 6.13 -0.64
C ALA A 732 34.92 7.66 -0.68
N TYR A 733 34.54 8.36 0.40
CA TYR A 733 34.74 9.80 0.54
C TYR A 733 36.23 10.19 0.60
N LEU A 734 37.10 9.28 1.02
CA LEU A 734 38.56 9.40 1.01
C LEU A 734 39.22 8.89 -0.28
N ASN A 735 38.45 8.39 -1.26
CA ASN A 735 38.95 7.66 -2.44
C ASN A 735 39.81 6.44 -2.09
N LYS A 736 39.43 5.70 -1.03
CA LYS A 736 40.16 4.51 -0.59
C LYS A 736 39.44 3.22 -1.00
N PRO A 737 40.19 2.17 -1.35
CA PRO A 737 39.61 0.88 -1.72
C PRO A 737 38.73 0.25 -0.64
N VAL A 738 37.59 -0.29 -1.09
CA VAL A 738 36.64 -1.05 -0.28
C VAL A 738 36.44 -2.44 -0.89
N CYS A 739 36.24 -3.45 -0.06
CA CYS A 739 35.79 -4.78 -0.42
C CYS A 739 34.56 -5.14 0.43
N TYR A 740 33.49 -5.62 -0.22
CA TYR A 740 32.29 -6.10 0.46
C TYR A 740 32.30 -7.64 0.53
N TYR A 741 32.47 -8.20 1.73
CA TYR A 741 32.35 -9.62 2.02
C TYR A 741 30.93 -9.95 2.51
N GLN A 742 30.08 -10.41 1.60
CA GLN A 742 28.63 -10.60 1.78
C GLN A 742 28.25 -12.09 1.69
N PHE A 743 28.90 -12.94 2.50
CA PHE A 743 28.64 -14.39 2.53
C PHE A 743 27.16 -14.75 2.77
N ASP A 744 26.42 -13.92 3.51
CA ASP A 744 25.02 -14.13 3.90
C ASP A 744 24.00 -13.29 3.11
N GLU A 745 24.34 -12.84 1.88
CA GLU A 745 23.50 -11.92 1.08
C GLU A 745 22.04 -12.38 0.90
N LYS A 746 21.81 -13.70 0.85
CA LYS A 746 20.48 -14.29 0.71
C LYS A 746 19.61 -14.10 1.95
N GLN A 747 20.21 -13.99 3.14
CA GLN A 747 19.51 -14.00 4.41
C GLN A 747 19.52 -12.64 5.12
N PHE A 748 20.47 -11.75 4.78
CA PHE A 748 20.67 -10.49 5.50
C PHE A 748 19.40 -9.64 5.61
N PHE A 749 18.68 -9.41 4.50
CA PHE A 749 17.47 -8.59 4.49
C PHE A 749 16.22 -9.32 5.00
N THR A 750 16.18 -10.65 4.90
CA THR A 750 15.01 -11.44 5.34
C THR A 750 15.00 -11.64 6.86
N LYS A 751 16.18 -11.88 7.45
CA LYS A 751 16.39 -11.99 8.91
C LYS A 751 16.75 -10.66 9.58
N GLY A 752 16.98 -9.61 8.78
CA GLY A 752 17.48 -8.32 9.23
C GLY A 752 16.41 -7.35 9.73
N HIS A 753 16.88 -6.18 10.16
CA HIS A 753 16.04 -5.04 10.55
C HIS A 753 15.93 -3.99 9.44
N TYR A 754 16.62 -4.19 8.33
CA TYR A 754 16.62 -3.30 7.17
C TYR A 754 15.95 -3.99 6.00
N ASN A 755 15.24 -3.20 5.20
CA ASN A 755 14.80 -3.63 3.87
C ASN A 755 15.84 -3.20 2.84
N LYS A 756 15.87 -3.86 1.67
CA LYS A 756 16.71 -3.41 0.55
C LYS A 756 16.32 -1.98 0.16
N GLY A 757 17.29 -1.07 0.13
CA GLY A 757 17.10 0.34 -0.23
C GLY A 757 17.38 0.62 -1.70
N TYR A 758 17.70 1.87 -2.02
CA TYR A 758 18.08 2.28 -3.37
C TYR A 758 19.48 1.79 -3.77
N PHE A 759 20.33 1.49 -2.78
CA PHE A 759 21.74 1.16 -3.00
C PHE A 759 21.91 -0.33 -3.26
N ASP A 760 22.42 -0.66 -4.44
CA ASP A 760 22.80 -2.02 -4.81
C ASP A 760 24.32 -2.13 -4.83
N TYR A 761 24.90 -2.98 -3.98
CA TYR A 761 26.35 -3.03 -3.75
C TYR A 761 27.14 -3.40 -5.00
N ARG A 762 26.60 -4.24 -5.90
CA ARG A 762 27.33 -4.64 -7.11
C ARG A 762 27.35 -3.52 -8.15
N SER A 763 26.21 -2.86 -8.37
CA SER A 763 26.05 -1.82 -9.39
C SER A 763 26.38 -0.40 -8.92
N SER A 764 26.25 -0.12 -7.62
CA SER A 764 26.43 1.21 -7.01
C SER A 764 27.57 1.26 -5.99
N GLY A 765 28.04 0.11 -5.50
CA GLY A 765 29.09 0.04 -4.49
C GLY A 765 30.44 0.59 -4.93
N PHE A 766 31.23 1.02 -3.96
CA PHE A 766 32.58 1.59 -4.13
C PHE A 766 33.69 0.53 -4.14
N GLY A 767 33.35 -0.73 -4.41
CA GLY A 767 34.25 -1.86 -4.35
C GLY A 767 33.59 -3.16 -4.82
N PRO A 768 34.37 -4.23 -5.06
CA PRO A 768 33.82 -5.52 -5.45
C PRO A 768 33.06 -6.17 -4.29
N VAL A 769 32.11 -7.05 -4.65
CA VAL A 769 31.32 -7.85 -3.72
C VAL A 769 31.67 -9.33 -3.89
N PHE A 770 32.14 -9.95 -2.81
CA PHE A 770 32.48 -11.37 -2.76
C PHE A 770 31.62 -12.09 -1.72
N ASN A 771 31.31 -13.35 -2.02
CA ASN A 771 30.55 -14.23 -1.13
C ASN A 771 31.45 -15.33 -0.53
N THR A 772 32.72 -15.41 -0.94
CA THR A 772 33.69 -16.42 -0.49
C THR A 772 34.99 -15.77 -0.01
N VAL A 773 35.73 -16.49 0.85
CA VAL A 773 37.01 -16.02 1.39
C VAL A 773 38.05 -15.88 0.28
N GLU A 774 38.08 -16.81 -0.68
CA GLU A 774 39.06 -16.84 -1.77
C GLU A 774 39.00 -15.56 -2.61
N GLY A 775 37.78 -15.08 -2.93
CA GLY A 775 37.60 -13.85 -3.69
C GLY A 775 38.11 -12.61 -2.94
N VAL A 776 37.92 -12.58 -1.62
CA VAL A 776 38.47 -11.50 -0.77
C VAL A 776 40.00 -11.56 -0.75
N LEU A 777 40.60 -12.75 -0.64
CA LEU A 777 42.06 -12.92 -0.63
C LEU A 777 42.69 -12.55 -1.98
N GLU A 778 42.07 -12.91 -3.09
CA GLU A 778 42.53 -12.52 -4.43
C GLU A 778 42.49 -11.00 -4.61
N PHE A 779 41.41 -10.36 -4.15
CA PHE A 779 41.31 -8.89 -4.13
C PHE A 779 42.45 -8.27 -3.31
N LEU A 780 42.71 -8.76 -2.09
CA LEU A 780 43.78 -8.27 -1.23
C LEU A 780 45.16 -8.45 -1.86
N HIS A 781 45.42 -9.60 -2.47
CA HIS A 781 46.69 -9.85 -3.15
C HIS A 781 46.90 -8.84 -4.28
N ASN A 782 45.91 -8.65 -5.16
CA ASN A 782 46.01 -7.71 -6.26
C ASN A 782 46.27 -6.28 -5.78
N ILE A 783 45.49 -5.83 -4.79
CA ILE A 783 45.55 -4.42 -4.36
C ILE A 783 46.84 -4.08 -3.61
N ILE A 784 47.34 -5.00 -2.79
CA ILE A 784 48.62 -4.84 -2.09
C ILE A 784 49.78 -4.81 -3.11
N LYS A 785 49.68 -5.56 -4.21
CA LYS A 785 50.61 -5.51 -5.34
C LYS A 785 50.41 -4.31 -6.28
N GLY A 786 49.62 -3.30 -5.87
CA GLY A 786 49.40 -2.08 -6.64
C GLY A 786 48.44 -2.23 -7.82
N ARG A 787 47.68 -3.33 -7.89
CA ARG A 787 46.67 -3.57 -8.93
C ARG A 787 45.28 -3.47 -8.30
N TYR A 788 44.54 -2.40 -8.60
CA TYR A 788 43.13 -2.28 -8.22
C TYR A 788 42.23 -2.35 -9.46
N PRO A 789 41.77 -3.56 -9.84
CA PRO A 789 40.88 -3.70 -10.99
C PRO A 789 39.64 -2.82 -10.85
N ASN A 790 39.32 -2.09 -11.92
CA ASN A 790 38.15 -1.21 -12.00
C ASN A 790 38.15 -0.01 -11.02
N SER A 791 39.30 0.44 -10.54
CA SER A 791 39.42 1.63 -9.67
C SER A 791 38.64 2.84 -10.21
N ASP A 792 38.79 3.15 -11.50
CA ASP A 792 38.13 4.28 -12.16
C ASP A 792 36.60 4.23 -12.06
N ILE A 793 36.02 3.02 -12.05
CA ILE A 793 34.57 2.83 -11.91
C ILE A 793 34.14 3.22 -10.49
N TYR A 794 34.88 2.77 -9.48
CA TYR A 794 34.56 3.05 -8.08
C TYR A 794 34.79 4.51 -7.71
N GLU A 795 35.84 5.14 -8.23
CA GLU A 795 36.09 6.57 -8.08
C GLU A 795 34.98 7.42 -8.70
N LYS A 796 34.53 7.08 -9.93
CA LYS A 796 33.39 7.74 -10.56
C LYS A 796 32.10 7.57 -9.77
N ARG A 797 31.84 6.38 -9.23
CA ARG A 797 30.67 6.12 -8.36
C ARG A 797 30.73 6.99 -7.11
N ALA A 798 31.87 7.09 -6.44
CA ALA A 798 32.06 7.94 -5.27
C ALA A 798 31.86 9.43 -5.63
N ALA A 799 32.47 9.91 -6.71
CA ALA A 799 32.33 11.30 -7.17
C ALA A 799 30.87 11.66 -7.52
N ASN A 800 30.13 10.75 -8.17
CA ASN A 800 28.73 10.97 -8.50
C ASN A 800 27.81 10.93 -7.28
N PHE A 801 28.16 10.10 -6.28
CA PHE A 801 27.37 9.98 -5.06
C PHE A 801 27.47 11.26 -4.21
N PHE A 802 28.68 11.80 -4.04
CA PHE A 802 28.97 12.94 -3.16
C PHE A 802 29.06 14.26 -3.93
N PRO A 803 27.99 15.09 -3.94
CA PRO A 803 28.03 16.40 -4.59
C PRO A 803 28.96 17.40 -3.87
N TYR A 804 29.26 17.17 -2.58
CA TYR A 804 30.08 18.06 -1.77
C TYR A 804 31.28 17.34 -1.14
N ARG A 805 32.47 17.71 -1.61
CA ARG A 805 33.78 17.28 -1.10
C ARG A 805 34.74 18.47 -0.95
N ASP A 806 34.22 19.56 -0.40
CA ASP A 806 34.84 20.90 -0.39
C ASP A 806 35.25 21.38 1.02
N GLY A 807 35.04 20.56 2.06
CA GLY A 807 35.35 20.92 3.44
C GLY A 807 34.44 21.98 4.07
N LYS A 808 33.22 22.16 3.53
CA LYS A 808 32.23 23.17 3.99
C LYS A 808 30.91 22.58 4.48
N CYS A 809 30.91 21.34 4.95
CA CYS A 809 29.70 20.67 5.43
C CYS A 809 29.16 21.34 6.71
N CYS A 810 30.02 21.66 7.67
CA CYS A 810 29.62 22.35 8.91
C CYS A 810 28.98 23.72 8.64
N GLU A 811 29.54 24.48 7.70
CA GLU A 811 29.02 25.78 7.26
C GLU A 811 27.58 25.63 6.70
N ARG A 812 27.40 24.71 5.74
CA ARG A 812 26.08 24.43 5.15
C ARG A 812 25.06 23.97 6.18
N VAL A 813 25.48 23.16 7.15
CA VAL A 813 24.61 22.68 8.24
C VAL A 813 24.19 23.83 9.13
N LEU A 814 25.12 24.67 9.58
CA LEU A 814 24.83 25.84 10.40
C LEU A 814 23.86 26.80 9.71
N ASP A 815 24.10 27.12 8.44
CA ASP A 815 23.21 27.95 7.62
C ASP A 815 21.80 27.39 7.53
N THR A 816 21.70 26.07 7.39
CA THR A 816 20.41 25.36 7.31
C THR A 816 19.65 25.46 8.63
N ILE A 817 20.33 25.33 9.77
CA ILE A 817 19.74 25.45 11.11
C ILE A 817 19.26 26.89 11.35
N ILE A 818 20.05 27.90 10.97
CA ILE A 818 19.68 29.32 11.14
C ILE A 818 18.43 29.68 10.31
N LYS A 819 18.29 29.12 9.10
CA LYS A 819 17.12 29.34 8.22
C LYS A 819 15.84 28.67 8.73
N LEU A 820 15.91 27.83 9.76
CA LEU A 820 14.76 27.08 10.28
C LEU A 820 13.67 28.00 10.83
N GLU A 821 14.06 29.08 11.52
CA GLU A 821 13.18 30.01 12.24
C GLU A 821 12.86 31.28 11.45
N GLN A 822 13.42 31.42 10.24
CA GLN A 822 13.10 32.57 9.39
C GLN A 822 11.65 32.47 8.89
N PRO A 823 10.81 33.51 9.10
CA PRO A 823 9.42 33.48 8.67
C PRO A 823 9.33 33.37 7.15
N ARG A 824 8.30 32.67 6.66
CA ARG A 824 8.02 32.64 5.22
C ARG A 824 7.48 34.00 4.79
N VAL A 825 8.13 34.59 3.79
CA VAL A 825 7.75 35.91 3.25
C VAL A 825 6.77 35.77 2.09
N THR A 826 7.01 34.84 1.15
CA THR A 826 6.16 34.62 -0.02
C THR A 826 6.02 33.14 -0.39
N GLN A 827 4.97 32.82 -1.15
CA GLN A 827 4.80 31.51 -1.78
C GLN A 827 5.56 31.49 -3.10
N CYS A 828 6.32 30.42 -3.37
CA CYS A 828 7.10 30.33 -4.59
C CYS A 828 6.20 30.02 -5.78
N SER A 829 6.44 30.69 -6.91
CA SER A 829 5.71 30.43 -8.14
C SER A 829 5.88 29.00 -8.65
N THR A 830 7.02 28.36 -8.36
CA THR A 830 7.27 26.96 -8.72
C THR A 830 6.34 25.96 -8.01
N ASP A 831 5.74 26.34 -6.88
CA ASP A 831 4.81 25.48 -6.14
C ASP A 831 3.51 25.26 -6.94
N TYR A 832 3.02 26.30 -7.63
CA TYR A 832 1.88 26.20 -8.55
C TYR A 832 2.16 25.23 -9.70
N LEU A 833 3.33 25.31 -10.32
CA LEU A 833 3.71 24.42 -11.42
C LEU A 833 3.83 22.95 -10.97
N LYS A 834 4.37 22.71 -9.77
CA LYS A 834 4.45 21.36 -9.19
C LYS A 834 3.04 20.80 -8.93
N TRP A 835 2.16 21.58 -8.31
CA TRP A 835 0.80 21.15 -7.97
C TRP A 835 -0.10 20.98 -9.20
N ALA A 836 0.09 21.80 -10.24
CA ALA A 836 -0.54 21.63 -11.54
C ALA A 836 -0.05 20.35 -12.25
N ALA A 837 1.26 20.08 -12.20
CA ALA A 837 1.84 18.86 -12.75
C ALA A 837 1.37 17.60 -11.99
N HIS A 838 1.14 17.70 -10.68
CA HIS A 838 0.55 16.63 -9.89
C HIS A 838 -0.88 16.32 -10.35
N ALA A 839 -1.76 17.33 -10.46
CA ALA A 839 -3.12 17.15 -10.98
C ALA A 839 -3.12 16.50 -12.36
N TYR A 840 -2.26 16.98 -13.27
CA TYR A 840 -2.08 16.40 -14.60
C TYR A 840 -1.72 14.90 -14.53
N LYS A 841 -0.73 14.53 -13.71
CA LYS A 841 -0.30 13.13 -13.56
C LYS A 841 -1.40 12.22 -13.00
N THR A 842 -2.27 12.77 -12.16
CA THR A 842 -3.42 12.04 -11.57
C THR A 842 -4.66 12.03 -12.47
N GLY A 843 -4.59 12.58 -13.68
CA GLY A 843 -5.72 12.66 -14.62
C GLY A 843 -6.77 13.73 -14.30
N ASP A 844 -6.51 14.59 -13.32
CA ASP A 844 -7.38 15.72 -12.97
C ASP A 844 -7.07 16.94 -13.86
N TYR A 845 -7.44 16.81 -15.14
CA TYR A 845 -7.16 17.82 -16.15
C TYR A 845 -7.85 19.17 -15.87
N ILE A 846 -8.99 19.16 -15.17
CA ILE A 846 -9.73 20.38 -14.78
C ILE A 846 -8.87 21.21 -13.83
N SER A 847 -8.40 20.60 -12.73
CA SER A 847 -7.54 21.30 -11.78
C SER A 847 -6.19 21.66 -12.41
N ALA A 848 -5.63 20.76 -13.24
CA ALA A 848 -4.38 21.03 -13.94
C ALA A 848 -4.48 22.28 -14.84
N ARG A 849 -5.52 22.36 -15.68
CA ARG A 849 -5.80 23.50 -16.55
C ARG A 849 -5.89 24.80 -15.74
N SER A 850 -6.77 24.83 -14.73
CA SER A 850 -7.02 26.01 -13.89
C SER A 850 -5.74 26.51 -13.21
N ARG A 851 -4.94 25.60 -12.64
CA ARG A 851 -3.69 25.94 -11.95
C ARG A 851 -2.61 26.45 -12.89
N TYR A 852 -2.48 25.83 -14.07
CA TYR A 852 -1.56 26.31 -15.11
C TYR A 852 -1.97 27.70 -15.61
N GLU A 853 -3.25 27.92 -15.95
CA GLU A 853 -3.77 29.23 -16.37
C GLU A 853 -3.47 30.32 -15.35
N LYS A 854 -3.79 30.07 -14.07
CA LYS A 854 -3.52 31.02 -12.99
C LYS A 854 -2.03 31.35 -12.85
N TYR A 855 -1.16 30.36 -13.00
CA TYR A 855 0.28 30.59 -13.00
C TYR A 855 0.70 31.52 -14.16
N PHE A 856 0.28 31.21 -15.38
CA PHE A 856 0.67 31.96 -16.57
C PHE A 856 0.09 33.39 -16.59
N ILE A 857 -1.16 33.58 -16.15
CA ILE A 857 -1.80 34.90 -16.04
C ILE A 857 -1.05 35.80 -15.06
N ASN A 858 -0.66 35.28 -13.89
CA ASN A 858 -0.05 36.08 -12.83
C ASN A 858 1.40 36.50 -13.11
N HIS A 859 2.11 35.85 -14.05
CA HIS A 859 3.52 36.12 -14.30
C HIS A 859 3.79 37.01 -15.52
N ASN A 860 2.76 37.38 -16.30
CA ASN A 860 2.87 38.34 -17.42
C ASN A 860 4.02 38.10 -18.44
N ASP A 861 4.67 36.94 -18.42
CA ASP A 861 5.75 36.62 -19.37
C ASP A 861 5.17 36.05 -20.65
N SER A 862 5.83 36.34 -21.78
CA SER A 862 5.46 35.70 -23.04
C SER A 862 5.56 34.17 -22.90
N TRP A 863 4.58 33.45 -23.45
CA TRP A 863 4.54 31.97 -23.44
C TRP A 863 5.82 31.30 -24.00
N ALA A 864 6.71 32.06 -24.63
CA ALA A 864 7.99 31.64 -25.18
C ALA A 864 9.12 31.40 -24.14
N THR A 865 9.00 31.86 -22.89
CA THR A 865 10.06 31.74 -21.86
C THR A 865 9.90 30.54 -20.91
N TYR A 866 8.76 29.84 -20.95
CA TYR A 866 8.44 28.81 -19.97
C TYR A 866 9.05 27.42 -20.27
N ASN A 867 9.22 26.64 -19.19
CA ASN A 867 9.67 25.25 -19.26
C ASN A 867 8.71 24.40 -20.13
N GLY A 868 9.22 23.90 -21.26
CA GLY A 868 8.44 23.15 -22.25
C GLY A 868 7.74 21.90 -21.72
N LYS A 869 8.09 21.38 -20.52
CA LYS A 869 7.35 20.30 -19.85
C LYS A 869 6.00 20.78 -19.30
N HIS A 870 5.96 21.93 -18.62
CA HIS A 870 4.72 22.43 -18.02
C HIS A 870 3.75 22.95 -19.08
N LEU A 871 4.28 23.63 -20.10
CA LEU A 871 3.47 24.05 -21.25
C LEU A 871 2.89 22.85 -22.00
N PHE A 872 3.66 21.76 -22.14
CA PHE A 872 3.15 20.50 -22.70
C PHE A 872 2.00 19.93 -21.84
N ASN A 873 2.19 19.80 -20.53
CA ASN A 873 1.14 19.29 -19.63
C ASN A 873 -0.12 20.16 -19.66
N TYR A 874 0.03 21.48 -19.71
CA TYR A 874 -1.09 22.41 -19.82
C TYR A 874 -1.87 22.19 -21.13
N MET A 875 -1.17 22.11 -22.27
CA MET A 875 -1.83 21.84 -23.55
C MET A 875 -2.49 20.46 -23.59
N VAL A 876 -1.87 19.41 -23.04
CA VAL A 876 -2.54 18.10 -22.94
C VAL A 876 -3.80 18.22 -22.08
N SER A 877 -3.76 18.99 -20.98
CA SER A 877 -4.95 19.24 -20.16
C SER A 877 -6.04 19.97 -20.94
N LEU A 878 -5.70 21.01 -21.70
CA LEU A 878 -6.63 21.72 -22.60
C LEU A 878 -7.24 20.79 -23.65
N ILE A 879 -6.41 19.97 -24.31
CA ILE A 879 -6.85 19.00 -25.31
C ILE A 879 -7.82 17.99 -24.69
N SER A 880 -7.49 17.47 -23.51
CA SER A 880 -8.33 16.52 -22.77
C SER A 880 -9.67 17.11 -22.30
N LEU A 881 -9.76 18.44 -22.24
CA LEU A 881 -10.99 19.18 -21.89
C LEU A 881 -11.70 19.76 -23.12
N GLY A 882 -11.16 19.57 -24.32
CA GLY A 882 -11.77 20.04 -25.58
C GLY A 882 -11.45 21.49 -25.95
N ASP A 883 -10.52 22.14 -25.24
CA ASP A 883 -10.08 23.52 -25.49
C ASP A 883 -9.07 23.59 -26.66
N PHE A 884 -9.41 23.00 -27.82
CA PHE A 884 -8.49 22.81 -28.94
C PHE A 884 -7.96 24.11 -29.53
N ASN A 885 -8.78 25.16 -29.59
CA ASN A 885 -8.38 26.46 -30.12
C ASN A 885 -7.28 27.10 -29.28
N ILE A 886 -7.42 27.04 -27.95
CA ILE A 886 -6.41 27.56 -27.01
C ILE A 886 -5.12 26.74 -27.16
N ALA A 887 -5.23 25.40 -27.20
CA ALA A 887 -4.08 24.53 -27.40
C ALA A 887 -3.37 24.77 -28.74
N LEU A 888 -4.10 25.01 -29.83
CA LEU A 888 -3.54 25.28 -31.15
C LEU A 888 -2.84 26.64 -31.23
N ASN A 889 -3.42 27.67 -30.59
CA ASN A 889 -2.79 28.99 -30.47
C ASN A 889 -1.48 28.90 -29.68
N LEU A 890 -1.49 28.20 -28.54
CA LEU A 890 -0.29 27.97 -27.72
C LEU A 890 0.76 27.13 -28.44
N LEU A 891 0.35 26.17 -29.28
CA LEU A 891 1.28 25.47 -30.16
C LEU A 891 1.95 26.47 -31.09
N ASN A 892 1.23 27.38 -31.74
CA ASN A 892 1.85 28.31 -32.68
C ASN A 892 2.83 29.29 -32.00
N THR A 893 2.60 29.66 -30.74
CA THR A 893 3.39 30.69 -30.02
C THR A 893 4.43 30.14 -29.03
N GLY A 894 4.31 28.90 -28.56
CA GLY A 894 5.14 28.33 -27.49
C GLY A 894 6.45 27.64 -27.94
N ARG A 895 7.49 27.70 -27.09
CA ARG A 895 8.76 26.96 -27.26
C ARG A 895 8.66 25.52 -26.72
N ILE A 896 8.29 24.59 -27.58
CA ILE A 896 8.28 23.14 -27.31
C ILE A 896 9.04 22.41 -28.42
N SER A 897 9.69 21.29 -28.10
CA SER A 897 10.43 20.51 -29.09
C SER A 897 9.56 20.16 -30.29
N VAL A 898 10.15 20.21 -31.49
CA VAL A 898 9.46 19.95 -32.77
C VAL A 898 8.67 18.65 -32.73
N TYR A 899 9.23 17.61 -32.09
CA TYR A 899 8.58 16.32 -31.90
C TYR A 899 7.29 16.39 -31.08
N LYS A 900 7.34 17.00 -29.88
CA LYS A 900 6.17 17.18 -29.01
C LYS A 900 5.12 18.06 -29.67
N LYS A 901 5.54 19.08 -30.41
CA LYS A 901 4.68 19.99 -31.18
C LYS A 901 3.90 19.24 -32.26
N LYS A 902 4.58 18.37 -33.02
CA LYS A 902 3.95 17.48 -34.01
C LYS A 902 3.01 16.46 -33.35
N TYR A 903 3.40 15.86 -32.22
CA TYR A 903 2.56 14.94 -31.45
C TYR A 903 1.25 15.59 -31.00
N LEU A 904 1.31 16.78 -30.39
CA LEU A 904 0.10 17.47 -29.93
C LEU A 904 -0.78 17.92 -31.08
N LYS A 905 -0.20 18.44 -32.17
CA LYS A 905 -0.95 18.79 -33.39
C LYS A 905 -1.61 17.55 -34.02
N TYR A 906 -0.93 16.41 -34.00
CA TYR A 906 -1.49 15.13 -34.43
C TYR A 906 -2.66 14.71 -33.54
N ARG A 907 -2.47 14.70 -32.21
CA ARG A 907 -3.50 14.35 -31.23
C ARG A 907 -4.72 15.25 -31.37
N ILE A 908 -4.54 16.56 -31.48
CA ILE A 908 -5.63 17.52 -31.76
C ILE A 908 -6.33 17.18 -33.08
N ASN A 909 -5.59 16.93 -34.17
CA ASN A 909 -6.20 16.62 -35.46
C ASN A 909 -6.96 15.29 -35.47
N VAL A 910 -6.47 14.27 -34.77
CA VAL A 910 -7.17 12.99 -34.60
C VAL A 910 -8.42 13.18 -33.76
N LEU A 911 -8.34 13.89 -32.63
CA LEU A 911 -9.49 14.19 -31.79
C LEU A 911 -10.53 15.04 -32.53
N LEU A 912 -10.12 16.10 -33.24
CA LEU A 912 -11.00 16.89 -34.10
C LEU A 912 -11.58 16.05 -35.24
N SER A 913 -10.80 15.12 -35.81
CA SER A 913 -11.29 14.18 -36.80
C SER A 913 -12.38 13.30 -36.19
N LEU A 914 -12.11 12.60 -35.08
CA LEU A 914 -13.08 11.78 -34.32
C LEU A 914 -14.33 12.57 -33.91
N ILE A 915 -14.19 13.81 -33.46
CA ILE A 915 -15.33 14.71 -33.16
C ILE A 915 -16.13 14.96 -34.44
N SER A 916 -15.46 15.26 -35.55
CA SER A 916 -16.10 15.35 -36.88
C SER A 916 -16.47 13.98 -37.51
N LEU A 917 -16.26 12.86 -36.81
CA LEU A 917 -16.77 11.53 -37.14
C LEU A 917 -18.06 11.19 -36.39
N THR A 918 -18.41 11.94 -35.34
CA THR A 918 -19.76 11.86 -34.75
C THR A 918 -20.75 12.54 -35.69
N PRO A 919 -21.97 12.00 -35.94
CA PRO A 919 -22.94 12.55 -36.90
C PRO A 919 -23.56 13.90 -36.47
N LEU A 920 -22.97 14.55 -35.48
CA LEU A 920 -23.49 15.77 -34.90
C LEU A 920 -23.20 16.95 -35.83
N ASN A 921 -24.25 17.63 -36.26
CA ASN A 921 -24.16 18.96 -36.86
C ASN A 921 -23.90 19.97 -35.72
N ILE A 922 -22.67 20.00 -35.18
CA ILE A 922 -22.33 20.76 -33.96
C ILE A 922 -22.13 22.24 -34.30
N LYS A 923 -23.21 23.03 -34.21
CA LYS A 923 -23.12 24.48 -34.01
C LYS A 923 -23.17 24.90 -32.53
N GLU A 924 -23.44 23.97 -31.61
CA GLU A 924 -23.52 24.26 -30.16
C GLU A 924 -22.50 23.44 -29.37
N THR A 925 -21.92 24.08 -28.35
CA THR A 925 -20.87 23.61 -27.43
C THR A 925 -20.85 22.10 -27.15
N ILE A 926 -19.71 21.48 -27.45
CA ILE A 926 -19.44 20.06 -27.20
C ILE A 926 -19.58 19.75 -25.69
N ASN A 927 -20.34 18.70 -25.35
CA ASN A 927 -20.50 18.19 -23.99
C ASN A 927 -19.18 17.56 -23.47
N ASN A 928 -18.76 17.93 -22.25
CA ASN A 928 -17.57 17.42 -21.54
C ASN A 928 -17.47 15.88 -21.46
N LYS A 929 -18.60 15.16 -21.47
CA LYS A 929 -18.66 13.68 -21.44
C LYS A 929 -18.13 13.07 -22.74
N THR A 930 -18.61 13.57 -23.88
CA THR A 930 -18.19 13.13 -25.21
C THR A 930 -16.70 13.38 -25.47
N ILE A 931 -16.18 14.53 -25.03
CA ILE A 931 -14.74 14.82 -25.09
C ILE A 931 -13.95 13.86 -24.19
N LYS A 932 -14.45 13.53 -23.00
CA LYS A 932 -13.80 12.59 -22.07
C LYS A 932 -13.68 11.20 -22.68
N ASP A 933 -14.76 10.71 -23.30
CA ASP A 933 -14.80 9.38 -23.90
C ASP A 933 -13.87 9.28 -25.12
N ILE A 934 -13.85 10.33 -25.98
CA ILE A 934 -12.95 10.43 -27.13
C ILE A 934 -11.47 10.59 -26.66
N THR A 935 -11.22 11.36 -25.61
CA THR A 935 -9.87 11.57 -25.07
C THR A 935 -9.32 10.30 -24.41
N TRP A 936 -10.15 9.60 -23.64
CA TRP A 936 -9.82 8.32 -23.02
C TRP A 936 -9.43 7.27 -24.07
N TYR A 937 -10.19 7.19 -25.17
CA TYR A 937 -9.90 6.34 -26.32
C TYR A 937 -8.53 6.62 -26.97
N CYS A 938 -8.14 7.91 -27.04
CA CYS A 938 -6.84 8.31 -27.58
C CYS A 938 -5.68 8.14 -26.59
N SER A 939 -5.90 8.19 -25.26
CA SER A 939 -4.81 8.04 -24.29
C SER A 939 -4.32 6.60 -24.16
N ASP A 940 -5.22 5.60 -24.11
CA ASP A 940 -4.82 4.19 -23.96
C ASP A 940 -4.12 3.63 -25.22
N SER A 941 -4.49 4.14 -26.41
CA SER A 941 -3.91 3.73 -27.69
C SER A 941 -2.62 4.45 -28.07
N MET A 942 -2.43 5.71 -27.65
CA MET A 942 -1.23 6.50 -28.01
C MET A 942 -0.04 6.31 -27.07
N ASP A 943 -0.28 6.16 -25.76
CA ASP A 943 0.82 6.12 -24.78
C ASP A 943 1.55 4.76 -24.79
N SER A 944 0.90 3.68 -25.22
CA SER A 944 1.52 2.36 -25.46
C SER A 944 2.42 2.34 -26.71
N CYS A 945 2.17 3.20 -27.70
CA CYS A 945 2.92 3.25 -28.96
C CYS A 945 4.26 4.01 -28.90
N PHE A 946 4.54 4.81 -27.85
CA PHE A 946 5.74 5.67 -27.79
C PHE A 946 6.94 5.07 -27.04
N SER A 947 6.80 3.86 -26.49
CA SER A 947 7.90 3.14 -25.81
C SER A 947 8.92 2.52 -26.77
N THR A 948 8.60 2.45 -28.07
CA THR A 948 9.51 1.99 -29.13
C THR A 948 9.78 3.13 -30.11
N ARG A 949 11.02 3.21 -30.59
CA ARG A 949 11.54 4.24 -31.53
C ARG A 949 10.89 4.21 -32.93
N ASN A 950 9.64 3.77 -33.09
CA ASN A 950 9.05 3.53 -34.40
C ASN A 950 8.03 4.60 -34.81
N LYS A 951 8.35 5.19 -35.97
CA LYS A 951 7.51 5.90 -36.95
C LYS A 951 5.99 5.76 -36.73
N LEU A 952 5.34 6.81 -36.27
CA LEU A 952 3.92 7.06 -36.57
C LEU A 952 3.67 8.56 -36.66
N PHE A 953 4.13 9.13 -37.79
CA PHE A 953 3.45 10.28 -38.37
C PHE A 953 2.24 9.72 -39.15
N LEU A 954 1.09 10.40 -39.12
CA LEU A 954 -0.07 10.12 -40.00
C LEU A 954 0.48 9.81 -41.39
N HIS A 955 0.25 8.59 -41.89
CA HIS A 955 0.66 8.25 -43.24
C HIS A 955 0.05 9.29 -44.20
N GLU A 956 0.81 9.68 -45.22
CA GLU A 956 0.36 10.68 -46.20
C GLU A 956 -0.98 10.29 -46.83
N SER A 957 -1.21 8.98 -46.95
CA SER A 957 -2.46 8.35 -47.38
C SER A 957 -3.67 8.79 -46.53
N SER A 958 -3.57 8.77 -45.21
CA SER A 958 -4.66 9.18 -44.32
C SER A 958 -5.02 10.66 -44.44
N ARG A 959 -4.02 11.53 -44.65
CA ARG A 959 -4.25 12.96 -44.85
C ARG A 959 -4.97 13.24 -46.16
N ARG A 960 -4.55 12.59 -47.24
CA ARG A 960 -5.15 12.75 -48.57
C ARG A 960 -6.56 12.17 -48.62
N LEU A 961 -6.80 10.98 -48.06
CA LEU A 961 -8.15 10.41 -47.96
C LEU A 961 -9.11 11.33 -47.20
N ARG A 962 -8.65 11.91 -46.09
CA ARG A 962 -9.48 12.84 -45.30
C ARG A 962 -9.77 14.15 -46.04
N LEU A 963 -8.81 14.65 -46.84
CA LEU A 963 -9.01 15.85 -47.65
C LEU A 963 -10.07 15.61 -48.73
N LEU A 964 -9.99 14.47 -49.43
CA LEU A 964 -10.98 14.06 -50.43
C LEU A 964 -12.37 13.87 -49.81
N GLU A 965 -12.45 13.20 -48.67
CA GLU A 965 -13.71 13.00 -47.93
C GLU A 965 -14.33 14.33 -47.49
N LYS A 966 -13.53 15.27 -46.97
CA LYS A 966 -14.02 16.60 -46.54
C LYS A 966 -14.56 17.41 -47.72
N ASN A 967 -13.99 17.22 -48.91
CA ASN A 967 -14.45 17.82 -50.14
C ASN A 967 -15.63 17.07 -50.79
N LYS A 968 -16.18 16.04 -50.12
CA LYS A 968 -17.24 15.15 -50.62
C LYS A 968 -16.87 14.43 -51.93
N ALA A 969 -15.58 14.30 -52.24
CA ALA A 969 -15.06 13.57 -53.38
C ALA A 969 -15.00 12.07 -53.06
N TYR A 970 -16.16 11.48 -52.78
CA TYR A 970 -16.29 10.13 -52.24
C TYR A 970 -15.79 9.06 -53.23
N GLU A 971 -16.00 9.24 -54.52
CA GLU A 971 -15.48 8.35 -55.56
C GLU A 971 -13.94 8.32 -55.56
N ASP A 972 -13.31 9.47 -55.39
CA ASP A 972 -11.84 9.58 -55.32
C ASP A 972 -11.29 8.97 -54.04
N VAL A 973 -12.03 9.04 -52.93
CA VAL A 973 -11.70 8.32 -51.70
C VAL A 973 -11.71 6.80 -51.94
N VAL A 974 -12.69 6.27 -52.69
CA VAL A 974 -12.74 4.83 -53.03
C VAL A 974 -11.54 4.42 -53.88
N VAL A 975 -11.21 5.20 -54.91
CA VAL A 975 -10.07 4.94 -55.81
C VAL A 975 -8.77 4.96 -55.02
N MET A 976 -8.57 6.02 -54.24
CA MET A 976 -7.36 6.19 -53.45
C MET A 976 -7.23 5.09 -52.39
N TYR A 977 -8.30 4.76 -51.67
CA TYR A 977 -8.26 3.71 -50.66
C TYR A 977 -7.91 2.34 -51.26
N LYS A 978 -8.43 2.02 -52.45
CA LYS A 978 -8.08 0.78 -53.16
C LYS A 978 -6.61 0.74 -53.59
N SER A 979 -6.00 1.89 -53.87
CA SER A 979 -4.59 2.01 -54.24
C SER A 979 -3.60 1.92 -53.05
N LEU A 980 -4.11 1.94 -51.81
CA LEU A 980 -3.27 1.83 -50.62
C LEU A 980 -2.66 0.43 -50.46
N SER A 981 -1.50 0.37 -49.82
CA SER A 981 -0.90 -0.89 -49.39
C SER A 981 -1.77 -1.60 -48.35
N ASP A 982 -1.60 -2.91 -48.17
CA ASP A 982 -2.41 -3.67 -47.21
C ASP A 982 -2.27 -3.13 -45.79
N ASN A 983 -1.06 -2.75 -45.35
CA ASN A 983 -0.85 -2.12 -44.05
C ASN A 983 -1.61 -0.80 -43.90
N GLU A 984 -1.65 0.04 -44.95
CA GLU A 984 -2.37 1.31 -44.93
C GLU A 984 -3.90 1.15 -45.04
N LYS A 985 -4.39 0.07 -45.65
CA LYS A 985 -5.81 -0.31 -45.65
C LYS A 985 -6.27 -0.82 -44.29
N HIS A 986 -5.39 -1.50 -43.56
CA HIS A 986 -5.69 -1.99 -42.21
C HIS A 986 -5.58 -0.90 -41.14
N ASP A 987 -5.05 0.28 -41.49
CA ASP A 987 -5.11 1.47 -40.64
C ASP A 987 -6.57 1.88 -40.36
N ILE A 988 -6.89 2.00 -39.07
CA ILE A 988 -8.26 2.21 -38.59
C ILE A 988 -8.87 3.53 -39.10
N ILE A 989 -8.05 4.56 -39.32
CA ILE A 989 -8.50 5.87 -39.80
C ILE A 989 -8.86 5.77 -41.27
N ASN A 990 -7.97 5.22 -42.10
CA ASN A 990 -8.22 5.04 -43.55
C ASN A 990 -9.45 4.18 -43.81
N LYS A 991 -9.57 3.06 -43.07
CA LYS A 991 -10.69 2.13 -43.20
C LYS A 991 -12.01 2.77 -42.81
N SER A 992 -12.02 3.58 -41.75
CA SER A 992 -13.21 4.33 -41.34
C SER A 992 -13.67 5.33 -42.43
N ILE A 993 -12.73 6.03 -43.08
CA ILE A 993 -12.99 6.97 -44.18
C ILE A 993 -13.61 6.24 -45.37
N TYR A 994 -13.06 5.08 -45.73
CA TYR A 994 -13.58 4.26 -46.80
C TYR A 994 -14.99 3.71 -46.52
N ILE A 995 -15.24 3.20 -45.30
CA ILE A 995 -16.55 2.69 -44.90
C ILE A 995 -17.64 3.78 -44.97
N ARG A 996 -17.36 4.99 -44.46
CA ARG A 996 -18.30 6.13 -44.58
C ARG A 996 -18.54 6.54 -46.03
N THR A 997 -17.49 6.52 -46.83
CA THR A 997 -17.57 6.79 -48.26
C THR A 997 -18.48 5.78 -48.96
N LEU A 998 -18.34 4.49 -48.67
CA LEU A 998 -19.24 3.45 -49.21
C LEU A 998 -20.68 3.65 -48.76
N TYR A 999 -20.91 4.09 -47.52
CA TYR A 999 -22.23 4.45 -47.01
C TYR A 999 -22.83 5.63 -47.78
N HIS A 1000 -22.08 6.73 -47.94
CA HIS A 1000 -22.53 7.91 -48.69
C HIS A 1000 -22.80 7.61 -50.17
N LEU A 1001 -21.99 6.74 -50.78
CA LEU A 1001 -22.17 6.26 -52.16
C LEU A 1001 -23.24 5.17 -52.29
N LYS A 1002 -23.90 4.77 -51.19
CA LYS A 1002 -24.90 3.70 -51.14
C LYS A 1002 -24.41 2.36 -51.72
N LYS A 1003 -23.12 2.05 -51.57
CA LYS A 1003 -22.47 0.83 -52.06
C LYS A 1003 -22.60 -0.31 -51.03
N TRP A 1004 -23.84 -0.72 -50.74
CA TRP A 1004 -24.19 -1.62 -49.64
C TRP A 1004 -23.50 -2.98 -49.69
N LYS A 1005 -23.38 -3.60 -50.87
CA LYS A 1005 -22.70 -4.91 -51.02
C LYS A 1005 -21.21 -4.84 -50.67
N LEU A 1006 -20.50 -3.82 -51.18
CA LEU A 1006 -19.09 -3.56 -50.86
C LEU A 1006 -18.87 -3.23 -49.39
N LEU A 1007 -19.82 -2.50 -48.79
CA LEU A 1007 -19.81 -2.18 -47.36
C LEU A 1007 -19.91 -3.47 -46.54
N LEU A 1008 -20.83 -4.37 -46.89
CA LEU A 1008 -21.00 -5.68 -46.23
C LEU A 1008 -19.78 -6.59 -46.40
N ASP A 1009 -19.21 -6.66 -47.60
CA ASP A 1009 -18.02 -7.48 -47.86
C ASP A 1009 -16.81 -7.01 -47.02
N ASN A 1010 -16.68 -5.70 -46.79
CA ASN A 1010 -15.61 -5.14 -45.93
C ASN A 1010 -15.87 -5.34 -44.44
N ILE A 1011 -17.14 -5.40 -44.03
CA ILE A 1011 -17.54 -5.57 -42.63
C ILE A 1011 -17.51 -7.06 -42.23
N ASN A 1012 -17.91 -7.98 -43.11
CA ASN A 1012 -17.96 -9.42 -42.84
C ASN A 1012 -16.58 -10.12 -42.92
N SER A 1013 -15.60 -9.52 -43.61
CA SER A 1013 -14.28 -10.13 -43.85
C SER A 1013 -13.23 -9.89 -42.75
N ASN A 1014 -13.57 -9.27 -41.62
CA ASN A 1014 -12.56 -8.88 -40.62
C ASN A 1014 -13.04 -8.95 -39.16
N ASP A 1015 -12.11 -9.31 -38.27
CA ASP A 1015 -12.21 -9.41 -36.81
C ASP A 1015 -12.53 -8.09 -36.06
N ILE A 1016 -12.96 -7.04 -36.74
CA ILE A 1016 -13.27 -5.72 -36.14
C ILE A 1016 -14.36 -5.81 -35.06
N PHE A 1017 -15.22 -6.84 -35.10
CA PHE A 1017 -16.22 -7.10 -34.07
C PHE A 1017 -15.74 -7.86 -32.83
N THR A 1018 -14.46 -8.24 -32.76
CA THR A 1018 -13.90 -8.94 -31.57
C THR A 1018 -13.32 -7.98 -30.53
N GLY A 1019 -13.15 -6.68 -30.86
CA GLY A 1019 -12.73 -5.62 -29.93
C GLY A 1019 -13.91 -4.79 -29.41
N GLN A 1020 -14.05 -4.70 -28.07
CA GLN A 1020 -15.20 -4.13 -27.36
C GLN A 1020 -15.55 -2.65 -27.66
N THR A 1021 -14.73 -1.89 -28.40
CA THR A 1021 -14.85 -0.41 -28.47
C THR A 1021 -15.18 0.18 -29.85
N GLY A 1022 -15.25 -0.62 -30.91
CA GLY A 1022 -15.67 -0.15 -32.25
C GLY A 1022 -17.16 -0.40 -32.56
N ILE A 1023 -17.83 -1.19 -31.73
CA ILE A 1023 -19.07 -1.89 -32.09
C ILE A 1023 -20.26 -0.93 -32.31
N ASN A 1024 -20.36 0.14 -31.50
CA ASN A 1024 -21.51 1.05 -31.55
C ASN A 1024 -21.53 1.95 -32.79
N ILE A 1025 -20.36 2.39 -33.27
CA ILE A 1025 -20.25 3.34 -34.40
C ILE A 1025 -20.58 2.64 -35.73
N TYR A 1026 -20.26 1.34 -35.87
CA TYR A 1026 -20.43 0.60 -37.12
C TYR A 1026 -21.70 -0.26 -37.17
N MET A 1027 -22.34 -0.54 -36.02
CA MET A 1027 -23.54 -1.41 -35.97
C MET A 1027 -24.71 -0.86 -36.79
N ALA A 1028 -25.03 0.44 -36.70
CA ALA A 1028 -26.14 0.98 -37.48
C ALA A 1028 -25.90 0.94 -38.99
N ALA A 1029 -24.69 1.28 -39.45
CA ALA A 1029 -24.33 1.17 -40.85
C ALA A 1029 -24.40 -0.29 -41.33
N TYR A 1030 -24.03 -1.24 -40.48
CA TYR A 1030 -24.11 -2.68 -40.76
C TYR A 1030 -25.56 -3.19 -40.84
N PHE A 1031 -26.39 -2.98 -39.82
CA PHE A 1031 -27.79 -3.41 -39.81
C PHE A 1031 -28.62 -2.69 -40.87
N PHE A 1032 -28.35 -1.40 -41.12
CA PHE A 1032 -28.95 -0.66 -42.23
C PHE A 1032 -28.52 -1.24 -43.59
N ALA A 1033 -27.24 -1.57 -43.78
CA ALA A 1033 -26.75 -2.15 -45.02
C ALA A 1033 -27.31 -3.56 -45.25
N ILE A 1034 -27.39 -4.40 -44.22
CA ILE A 1034 -28.00 -5.73 -44.27
C ILE A 1034 -29.49 -5.65 -44.62
N ARG A 1035 -30.23 -4.76 -43.94
CA ARG A 1035 -31.66 -4.52 -44.23
C ARG A 1035 -31.83 -4.02 -45.67
N SER A 1036 -31.03 -3.05 -46.10
CA SER A 1036 -31.11 -2.42 -47.42
C SER A 1036 -30.65 -3.35 -48.55
N SER A 1037 -29.75 -4.29 -48.27
CA SER A 1037 -29.33 -5.35 -49.21
C SER A 1037 -30.26 -6.57 -49.17
N LYS A 1038 -31.34 -6.54 -48.37
CA LYS A 1038 -32.26 -7.66 -48.11
C LYS A 1038 -31.55 -8.94 -47.66
N SER A 1039 -30.39 -8.82 -47.02
CA SER A 1039 -29.62 -9.95 -46.49
C SER A 1039 -30.00 -10.20 -45.03
N LYS A 1040 -29.67 -11.37 -44.47
CA LYS A 1040 -29.89 -11.68 -43.04
C LYS A 1040 -28.55 -11.78 -42.32
N VAL A 1041 -28.47 -11.36 -41.06
CA VAL A 1041 -27.28 -11.58 -40.22
C VAL A 1041 -27.07 -13.10 -40.06
N PRO A 1042 -25.86 -13.65 -40.34
CA PRO A 1042 -25.62 -15.09 -40.27
C PRO A 1042 -25.76 -15.70 -38.87
N ASP A 1043 -25.38 -14.96 -37.83
CA ASP A 1043 -25.48 -15.39 -36.42
C ASP A 1043 -25.80 -14.17 -35.53
N LEU A 1044 -27.10 -13.93 -35.32
CA LEU A 1044 -27.57 -12.79 -34.53
C LEU A 1044 -27.22 -12.93 -33.03
N ASN A 1045 -27.03 -14.15 -32.54
CA ASN A 1045 -26.76 -14.44 -31.12
C ASN A 1045 -25.43 -13.84 -30.64
N LYS A 1046 -24.44 -13.71 -31.53
CA LYS A 1046 -23.18 -13.01 -31.25
C LYS A 1046 -23.38 -11.54 -30.85
N TYR A 1047 -24.50 -10.93 -31.25
CA TYR A 1047 -24.76 -9.51 -31.06
C TYR A 1047 -25.77 -9.23 -29.96
N VAL A 1048 -26.53 -10.23 -29.46
CA VAL A 1048 -27.64 -10.06 -28.49
C VAL A 1048 -27.22 -9.29 -27.24
N LYS A 1049 -26.06 -9.61 -26.64
CA LYS A 1049 -25.55 -8.90 -25.46
C LYS A 1049 -25.33 -7.40 -25.72
N TYR A 1050 -24.95 -7.03 -26.93
CA TYR A 1050 -24.70 -5.64 -27.31
C TYR A 1050 -25.97 -4.92 -27.74
N LEU A 1051 -26.86 -5.65 -28.44
CA LEU A 1051 -28.18 -5.16 -28.81
C LEU A 1051 -29.02 -4.80 -27.59
N LEU A 1052 -28.83 -5.49 -26.46
CA LEU A 1052 -29.57 -5.28 -25.21
C LEU A 1052 -28.78 -4.46 -24.17
N SER A 1053 -27.72 -3.77 -24.57
CA SER A 1053 -26.86 -3.00 -23.67
C SER A 1053 -27.33 -1.55 -23.51
N ASP A 1054 -27.44 -1.06 -22.27
CA ASP A 1054 -27.74 0.35 -21.95
C ASP A 1054 -26.69 1.35 -22.48
N THR A 1055 -25.57 0.84 -23.02
CA THR A 1055 -24.52 1.64 -23.66
C THR A 1055 -24.69 1.80 -25.17
N LEU A 1056 -25.75 1.23 -25.75
CA LEU A 1056 -26.10 1.40 -27.16
C LEU A 1056 -26.56 2.85 -27.38
N ASP A 1057 -26.03 3.50 -28.42
CA ASP A 1057 -26.38 4.88 -28.71
C ASP A 1057 -27.82 5.00 -29.22
N ASN A 1058 -28.63 5.82 -28.55
CA ASN A 1058 -30.06 6.05 -28.81
C ASN A 1058 -30.35 6.32 -30.30
N GLN A 1059 -29.42 6.96 -31.03
CA GLN A 1059 -29.62 7.28 -32.45
C GLN A 1059 -29.68 6.04 -33.37
N TYR A 1060 -29.26 4.87 -32.88
CA TYR A 1060 -29.20 3.62 -33.65
C TYR A 1060 -30.26 2.61 -33.27
N VAL A 1061 -30.95 2.83 -32.14
CA VAL A 1061 -31.94 1.91 -31.59
C VAL A 1061 -33.06 1.63 -32.60
N ASP A 1062 -33.61 2.68 -33.20
CA ASP A 1062 -34.76 2.56 -34.10
C ASP A 1062 -34.42 1.81 -35.40
N GLU A 1063 -33.24 2.07 -35.99
CA GLU A 1063 -32.81 1.38 -37.23
C GLU A 1063 -32.54 -0.11 -37.01
N ILE A 1064 -32.00 -0.47 -35.84
CA ILE A 1064 -31.81 -1.86 -35.47
C ILE A 1064 -33.15 -2.54 -35.17
N PHE A 1065 -34.05 -1.86 -34.47
CA PHE A 1065 -35.40 -2.38 -34.22
C PHE A 1065 -36.16 -2.64 -35.52
N MET A 1066 -36.05 -1.74 -36.51
CA MET A 1066 -36.60 -1.91 -37.84
C MET A 1066 -36.02 -3.12 -38.59
N TYR A 1067 -34.72 -3.40 -38.44
CA TYR A 1067 -34.12 -4.64 -38.97
C TYR A 1067 -34.74 -5.88 -38.32
N LEU A 1068 -34.85 -5.91 -37.00
CA LEU A 1068 -35.39 -7.05 -36.25
C LEU A 1068 -36.84 -7.34 -36.66
N LEU A 1069 -37.67 -6.30 -36.77
CA LEU A 1069 -39.06 -6.39 -37.24
C LEU A 1069 -39.15 -6.90 -38.69
N TYR A 1070 -38.30 -6.39 -39.59
CA TYR A 1070 -38.31 -6.77 -41.01
C TYR A 1070 -37.96 -8.25 -41.22
N HIS A 1071 -37.03 -8.80 -40.44
CA HIS A 1071 -36.62 -10.21 -40.52
C HIS A 1071 -37.40 -11.17 -39.60
N ASN A 1072 -38.38 -10.67 -38.83
CA ASN A 1072 -39.17 -11.43 -37.86
C ASN A 1072 -38.31 -12.20 -36.83
N GLU A 1073 -37.32 -11.54 -36.22
CA GLU A 1073 -36.46 -12.12 -35.17
C GLU A 1073 -37.20 -12.18 -33.82
N ASN A 1074 -38.26 -12.99 -33.76
CA ASN A 1074 -39.28 -12.99 -32.71
C ASN A 1074 -38.74 -13.16 -31.27
N GLU A 1075 -37.62 -13.84 -31.10
CA GLU A 1075 -37.00 -14.09 -29.79
C GLU A 1075 -36.39 -12.83 -29.16
N ILE A 1076 -36.00 -11.84 -29.97
CA ILE A 1076 -35.26 -10.66 -29.51
C ILE A 1076 -36.11 -9.39 -29.59
N ILE A 1077 -37.07 -9.31 -30.52
CA ILE A 1077 -37.90 -8.10 -30.74
C ILE A 1077 -38.52 -7.60 -29.44
N ASP A 1078 -39.16 -8.48 -28.66
CA ASP A 1078 -39.84 -8.09 -27.42
C ASP A 1078 -38.88 -7.59 -26.35
N LEU A 1079 -37.76 -8.29 -26.17
CA LEU A 1079 -36.73 -7.94 -25.19
C LEU A 1079 -36.06 -6.62 -25.57
N TYR A 1080 -35.78 -6.43 -26.86
CA TYR A 1080 -35.20 -5.20 -27.39
C TYR A 1080 -36.13 -4.00 -27.20
N TYR A 1081 -37.43 -4.18 -27.47
CA TYR A 1081 -38.44 -3.15 -27.25
C TYR A 1081 -38.56 -2.80 -25.76
N GLN A 1082 -38.55 -3.80 -24.86
CA GLN A 1082 -38.60 -3.56 -23.41
C GLN A 1082 -37.39 -2.75 -22.91
N THR A 1083 -36.19 -3.05 -23.41
CA THR A 1083 -34.96 -2.35 -22.99
C THR A 1083 -34.89 -0.92 -23.53
N HIS A 1084 -35.31 -0.66 -24.78
CA HIS A 1084 -35.07 0.63 -25.45
C HIS A 1084 -36.35 1.35 -25.92
N SER A 1085 -37.49 1.07 -25.28
CA SER A 1085 -38.80 1.61 -25.72
C SER A 1085 -38.87 3.14 -25.80
N SER A 1086 -38.10 3.87 -24.99
CA SER A 1086 -38.05 5.34 -24.97
C SER A 1086 -37.38 5.94 -26.21
N GLU A 1087 -36.56 5.16 -26.90
CA GLU A 1087 -35.72 5.60 -28.02
C GLU A 1087 -36.30 5.20 -29.40
N ILE A 1088 -37.35 4.39 -29.44
CA ILE A 1088 -37.97 3.88 -30.66
C ILE A 1088 -39.06 4.84 -31.14
N ASN A 1089 -39.03 5.21 -32.42
CA ASN A 1089 -39.99 6.18 -32.95
C ASN A 1089 -41.39 5.59 -33.14
N THR A 1090 -42.40 6.46 -33.19
CA THR A 1090 -43.81 6.05 -33.28
C THR A 1090 -44.13 5.20 -34.52
N LYS A 1091 -43.41 5.36 -35.65
CA LYS A 1091 -43.59 4.53 -36.86
C LYS A 1091 -43.11 3.09 -36.66
N SER A 1092 -41.97 2.91 -36.02
CA SER A 1092 -41.42 1.60 -35.68
C SER A 1092 -42.24 0.91 -34.59
N VAL A 1093 -42.76 1.68 -33.60
CA VAL A 1093 -43.73 1.19 -32.61
C VAL A 1093 -44.99 0.65 -33.30
N LEU A 1094 -45.51 1.36 -34.31
CA LEU A 1094 -46.69 0.92 -35.06
C LEU A 1094 -46.43 -0.37 -35.84
N LEU A 1095 -45.23 -0.54 -36.41
CA LEU A 1095 -44.83 -1.78 -37.06
C LEU A 1095 -44.72 -2.93 -36.06
N TYR A 1096 -44.24 -2.66 -34.85
CA TYR A 1096 -44.24 -3.63 -33.76
C TYR A 1096 -45.67 -3.99 -33.30
N PHE A 1097 -46.59 -3.03 -33.21
CA PHE A 1097 -48.00 -3.29 -32.95
C PHE A 1097 -48.62 -4.23 -34.00
N LYS A 1098 -48.39 -3.96 -35.29
CA LYS A 1098 -48.82 -4.84 -36.39
C LYS A 1098 -48.17 -6.23 -36.30
N HIS A 1099 -46.90 -6.28 -35.90
CA HIS A 1099 -46.19 -7.54 -35.67
C HIS A 1099 -46.82 -8.35 -34.53
N LEU A 1100 -47.12 -7.74 -33.38
CA LEU A 1100 -47.77 -8.39 -32.23
C LEU A 1100 -49.12 -9.01 -32.60
N ILE A 1101 -49.94 -8.30 -33.39
CA ILE A 1101 -51.19 -8.84 -33.92
C ILE A 1101 -50.92 -10.05 -34.83
N LYS A 1102 -49.94 -9.94 -35.74
CA LYS A 1102 -49.56 -11.03 -36.65
C LYS A 1102 -49.11 -12.29 -35.90
N VAL A 1103 -48.40 -12.15 -34.77
CA VAL A 1103 -47.97 -13.27 -33.92
C VAL A 1103 -48.98 -13.64 -32.83
N LYS A 1104 -50.22 -13.12 -32.91
CA LYS A 1104 -51.34 -13.42 -31.99
C LYS A 1104 -51.11 -13.03 -30.53
N LYS A 1105 -50.24 -12.04 -30.25
CA LYS A 1105 -50.00 -11.48 -28.90
C LYS A 1105 -50.93 -10.29 -28.63
N TYR A 1106 -52.24 -10.55 -28.60
CA TYR A 1106 -53.27 -9.49 -28.57
C TYR A 1106 -53.27 -8.64 -27.30
N GLU A 1107 -53.01 -9.21 -26.11
CA GLU A 1107 -52.94 -8.43 -24.86
C GLU A 1107 -51.78 -7.42 -24.87
N GLN A 1108 -50.63 -7.82 -25.40
CA GLN A 1108 -49.48 -6.93 -25.53
C GLN A 1108 -49.73 -5.85 -26.57
N ALA A 1109 -50.37 -6.20 -27.69
CA ALA A 1109 -50.80 -5.24 -28.71
C ALA A 1109 -51.77 -4.20 -28.12
N TYR A 1110 -52.74 -4.62 -27.32
CA TYR A 1110 -53.70 -3.73 -26.63
C TYR A 1110 -53.04 -2.83 -25.58
N ALA A 1111 -52.07 -3.34 -24.81
CA ALA A 1111 -51.30 -2.50 -23.89
C ALA A 1111 -50.42 -1.47 -24.62
N LEU A 1112 -49.87 -1.86 -25.78
CA LEU A 1112 -49.03 -0.99 -26.62
C LEU A 1112 -49.83 0.10 -27.32
N SER A 1113 -51.03 -0.22 -27.83
CA SER A 1113 -51.87 0.74 -28.57
C SER A 1113 -52.29 1.95 -27.74
N LYS A 1114 -52.42 1.79 -26.40
CA LYS A 1114 -52.69 2.90 -25.47
C LYS A 1114 -51.53 3.89 -25.35
N LYS A 1115 -50.32 3.49 -25.72
CA LYS A 1115 -49.09 4.31 -25.64
C LYS A 1115 -48.72 4.98 -26.96
N ILE A 1116 -49.40 4.64 -28.06
CA ILE A 1116 -49.10 5.21 -29.38
C ILE A 1116 -49.57 6.66 -29.43
N ASN A 1117 -48.66 7.58 -29.79
CA ASN A 1117 -49.04 8.97 -30.00
C ASN A 1117 -49.86 9.12 -31.28
N ILE A 1118 -51.17 9.27 -31.12
CA ILE A 1118 -52.14 9.37 -32.21
C ILE A 1118 -51.94 10.59 -33.13
N THR A 1119 -51.21 11.64 -32.69
CA THR A 1119 -50.94 12.80 -33.54
C THR A 1119 -49.85 12.55 -34.60
N GLU A 1120 -49.05 11.50 -34.45
CA GLU A 1120 -47.86 11.24 -35.27
C GLU A 1120 -48.03 10.09 -36.29
N ILE A 1121 -49.20 9.46 -36.32
CA ILE A 1121 -49.52 8.35 -37.23
C ILE A 1121 -50.50 8.77 -38.35
N ASP A 1122 -50.45 8.07 -39.47
CA ASP A 1122 -51.33 8.28 -40.62
C ASP A 1122 -52.76 7.74 -40.40
N ASP A 1123 -53.69 8.17 -41.25
CA ASP A 1123 -55.12 7.88 -41.08
C ASP A 1123 -55.43 6.38 -41.26
N GLU A 1124 -54.73 5.67 -42.16
CA GLU A 1124 -54.87 4.22 -42.33
C GLU A 1124 -54.48 3.45 -41.05
N SER A 1125 -53.45 3.94 -40.36
CA SER A 1125 -52.98 3.36 -39.12
C SER A 1125 -53.93 3.64 -37.95
N LEU A 1126 -54.58 4.81 -37.95
CA LEU A 1126 -55.65 5.14 -37.01
C LEU A 1126 -56.88 4.23 -37.23
N PHE A 1127 -57.27 4.01 -38.49
CA PHE A 1127 -58.35 3.07 -38.83
C PHE A 1127 -58.03 1.65 -38.35
N PHE A 1128 -56.81 1.19 -38.61
CA PHE A 1128 -56.38 -0.14 -38.20
C PHE A 1128 -56.41 -0.34 -36.67
N ILE A 1129 -56.04 0.69 -35.90
CA ILE A 1129 -56.12 0.63 -34.43
C ILE A 1129 -57.58 0.71 -33.95
N ALA A 1130 -58.43 1.52 -34.60
CA ALA A 1130 -59.86 1.59 -34.28
C ALA A 1130 -60.56 0.24 -34.54
N GLU A 1131 -60.29 -0.39 -35.70
CA GLU A 1131 -60.75 -1.74 -36.03
C GLU A 1131 -60.28 -2.76 -34.98
N PHE A 1132 -59.01 -2.68 -34.57
CA PHE A 1132 -58.49 -3.55 -33.51
C PHE A 1132 -59.24 -3.37 -32.17
N TYR A 1133 -59.55 -2.13 -31.76
CA TYR A 1133 -60.32 -1.90 -30.53
C TYR A 1133 -61.77 -2.40 -30.63
N ILE A 1134 -62.41 -2.29 -31.80
CA ILE A 1134 -63.76 -2.86 -32.02
C ILE A 1134 -63.72 -4.38 -31.86
N ILE A 1135 -62.73 -5.05 -32.46
CA ILE A 1135 -62.53 -6.50 -32.34
C ILE A 1135 -62.21 -6.89 -30.89
N TYR A 1136 -61.51 -6.02 -30.14
CA TYR A 1136 -61.17 -6.23 -28.74
C TYR A 1136 -62.28 -5.76 -27.77
N GLU A 1137 -63.44 -5.36 -28.30
CA GLU A 1137 -64.62 -4.91 -27.54
C GLU A 1137 -64.39 -3.66 -26.65
N ASP A 1138 -63.39 -2.83 -26.97
CA ASP A 1138 -63.12 -1.53 -26.31
C ASP A 1138 -63.69 -0.38 -27.14
N TYR A 1139 -65.03 -0.27 -27.10
CA TYR A 1139 -65.78 0.66 -27.93
C TYR A 1139 -65.49 2.13 -27.60
N ASP A 1140 -65.16 2.45 -26.35
CA ASP A 1140 -64.82 3.82 -25.93
C ASP A 1140 -63.51 4.30 -26.59
N LEU A 1141 -62.47 3.46 -26.60
CA LEU A 1141 -61.22 3.78 -27.28
C LEU A 1141 -61.37 3.75 -28.81
N ALA A 1142 -62.15 2.80 -29.37
CA ALA A 1142 -62.48 2.81 -30.79
C ALA A 1142 -63.14 4.14 -31.19
N MET A 1143 -64.12 4.61 -30.40
CA MET A 1143 -64.81 5.88 -30.62
C MET A 1143 -63.88 7.09 -30.51
N LEU A 1144 -62.92 7.09 -29.58
CA LEU A 1144 -61.93 8.15 -29.45
C LEU A 1144 -61.07 8.28 -30.73
N TYR A 1145 -60.60 7.15 -31.27
CA TYR A 1145 -59.81 7.13 -32.49
C TYR A 1145 -60.65 7.56 -33.71
N ILE A 1146 -61.88 7.07 -33.84
CA ILE A 1146 -62.82 7.48 -34.91
C ILE A 1146 -63.10 8.99 -34.85
N LYS A 1147 -63.31 9.56 -33.66
CA LYS A 1147 -63.49 11.02 -33.47
C LYS A 1147 -62.25 11.79 -33.94
N HIS A 1148 -61.05 11.31 -33.63
CA HIS A 1148 -59.81 11.93 -34.10
C HIS A 1148 -59.65 11.88 -35.62
N ILE A 1149 -59.98 10.76 -36.26
CA ILE A 1149 -59.98 10.65 -37.73
C ILE A 1149 -61.00 11.62 -38.33
N ARG A 1150 -62.21 11.71 -37.74
CA ARG A 1150 -63.27 12.63 -38.18
C ARG A 1150 -62.86 14.11 -38.06
N LEU A 1151 -62.13 14.47 -37.01
CA LEU A 1151 -61.57 15.82 -36.84
C LEU A 1151 -60.50 16.14 -37.90
N ARG A 1152 -59.64 15.17 -38.26
CA ARG A 1152 -58.64 15.35 -39.34
C ARG A 1152 -59.30 15.53 -40.72
N LEU A 1153 -60.42 14.86 -40.96
CA LEU A 1153 -61.17 14.94 -42.23
C LEU A 1153 -61.93 16.24 -42.44
N LEU A 1154 -62.18 17.04 -41.39
CA LEU A 1154 -62.73 18.39 -41.55
C LEU A 1154 -61.80 19.28 -42.42
N LEU A 1155 -60.53 18.89 -42.60
CA LEU A 1155 -59.54 19.60 -43.40
C LEU A 1155 -59.40 19.06 -44.84
N ASN A 1156 -59.85 17.84 -45.16
CA ASN A 1156 -59.74 17.23 -46.49
C ASN A 1156 -60.99 16.39 -46.82
N LYS A 1157 -61.81 16.87 -47.77
CA LYS A 1157 -63.10 16.26 -48.17
C LYS A 1157 -62.92 14.97 -49.00
N SER A 1158 -62.48 13.86 -48.39
CA SER A 1158 -62.44 12.55 -49.05
C SER A 1158 -63.69 11.71 -48.76
N SER A 1159 -64.46 11.36 -49.81
CA SER A 1159 -65.74 10.62 -49.68
C SER A 1159 -65.57 9.18 -49.20
N ASP A 1160 -64.46 8.53 -49.53
CA ASP A 1160 -64.23 7.12 -49.17
C ASP A 1160 -63.91 6.94 -47.68
N VAL A 1161 -63.29 7.94 -47.08
CA VAL A 1161 -62.96 7.92 -45.65
C VAL A 1161 -64.22 8.08 -44.80
N TYR A 1162 -65.21 8.87 -45.24
CA TYR A 1162 -66.51 8.97 -44.58
C TYR A 1162 -67.24 7.62 -44.58
N LYS A 1163 -67.27 6.90 -45.72
CA LYS A 1163 -67.88 5.58 -45.79
C LYS A 1163 -67.24 4.59 -44.82
N ARG A 1164 -65.91 4.62 -44.66
CA ARG A 1164 -65.20 3.76 -43.72
C ARG A 1164 -65.49 4.12 -42.27
N ILE A 1165 -65.61 5.40 -41.93
CA ILE A 1165 -66.06 5.85 -40.61
C ILE A 1165 -67.48 5.36 -40.32
N ASP A 1166 -68.42 5.56 -41.24
CA ASP A 1166 -69.81 5.14 -41.05
C ASP A 1166 -69.91 3.62 -40.88
N TYR A 1167 -69.10 2.86 -41.61
CA TYR A 1167 -68.96 1.41 -41.41
C TYR A 1167 -68.44 1.06 -40.01
N LEU A 1168 -67.34 1.66 -39.54
CA LEU A 1168 -66.83 1.39 -38.20
C LEU A 1168 -67.81 1.80 -37.10
N MET A 1169 -68.51 2.92 -37.28
CA MET A 1169 -69.58 3.36 -36.38
C MET A 1169 -70.73 2.36 -36.32
N SER A 1170 -71.05 1.68 -37.43
CA SER A 1170 -72.09 0.63 -37.46
C SER A 1170 -71.70 -0.66 -36.73
N LEU A 1171 -70.40 -0.88 -36.48
CA LEU A 1171 -69.88 -2.03 -35.76
C LEU A 1171 -69.78 -1.80 -34.24
N ILE A 1172 -70.06 -0.59 -33.76
CA ILE A 1172 -70.00 -0.22 -32.36
C ILE A 1172 -71.45 -0.24 -31.80
N PRO A 1173 -71.76 -1.10 -30.80
CA PRO A 1173 -73.04 -1.11 -30.10
C PRO A 1173 -73.29 0.18 -29.33
#